data_AF-A0A9P1GLJ7-F1
#
_entry.id   AF-A0A9P1GLJ7-F1
#
_cell.length_a   1.000
_cell.length_b   1.000
_cell.length_c   1.000
_cell.angle_alpha   90.00
_cell.angle_beta   90.00
_cell.angle_gamma   90.00
#
_symmetry.space_group_name_H-M   'P 1'
#
loop_
_entity.id
_entity.type
_entity.pdbx_description
1 polymer ?
#
loop_
_entity_poly.entity_id
_entity_poly.type
_entity_poly.pdbx_seq_one_letter_code
_entity_poly.pdbx_strand_id
1 'polypeptide(L)'
;MNPTRRDKMDLILHRLHHLGAPKVLMACTVLLCLNPAIGLFEEKYDFIELFAGEAWVTRCVKHHGYSAAALDIMYGELLPEKQNAMDLLSDAGFSLALVTIFNGKMGAFLCLIGLMCSSYVSISSGTHRRAPFDPLGRSEIPMVAIGNALASRTCLLIWAISAMNGAWVLEQPRSSMLPWHPRVMELWSKLHKVFQAFWWMGHYGSLTMKRHICWSNCPSIRCFDRGVMARAFQKKHFGNAPKSARLYRDKQGKKAYHGTKFLKGTQTYPPKFGMKIVKLLHRFLTKKDALPPSAAAEPVRSGFELFSQLEWGDGHSKLTSIKQEPEEDLDMKIKEYERQLARMKTVAAKIAQGDAAAGQASPTDETQPATEEEIQENKKGNKSKRGTEKIAAAAKTKPAPPPQQKPDAPASPGEPSPNPAPTKRVKGKQAPPEVDQQQLIQELQEANKAMMKEMQKLRSEKSQSSSSTSTPAPKIPAPSPAGTPVPRKKEKEKKEKGDPKDVQPPADRPAPQTEGAKLNRLRRLCELKPSGRCHVPKAIHEKWAKSTRAEKEAMIDELEKVNWSKDLFVSRITKTITQKKTLQRKQKRGWFTKEQMQTTLGWSTSYIKCAVEVCEKPGNERLWKKDRYNRKLRKYYVVYGEEDDDISENEEQHQHQESGEATEEVTFKVLGQECGDSESEEDDEKEKEAEQINVAEKDYLKFASFTSSLLTRSSKLSDLVSQLESELGDKDKETVEAKRVGKSVQALEDSIEILNTQFSTCELIKLDAAVLREDS
;
A
#
# COMPACT_ATOMS: atom_id res chain seq x y z
N MET A 1 -40.11 7.08 -3.43
CA MET A 1 -38.84 7.54 -2.84
C MET A 1 -39.13 8.00 -1.41
N ASN A 2 -38.32 7.64 -0.41
CA ASN A 2 -38.48 8.18 0.95
C ASN A 2 -38.49 9.72 0.89
N PRO A 3 -39.46 10.43 1.49
CA PRO A 3 -39.52 11.91 1.45
C PRO A 3 -38.18 12.57 1.75
N THR A 4 -37.44 12.05 2.75
CA THR A 4 -36.12 12.56 3.13
C THR A 4 -35.06 12.41 2.03
N ARG A 5 -35.12 11.32 1.24
CA ARG A 5 -34.22 11.08 0.10
C ARG A 5 -34.51 12.03 -1.05
N ARG A 6 -35.79 12.32 -1.31
CA ARG A 6 -36.22 13.27 -2.35
C ARG A 6 -35.82 14.69 -1.99
N ASP A 7 -36.06 15.11 -0.75
CA ASP A 7 -35.73 16.47 -0.29
C ASP A 7 -34.22 16.74 -0.35
N LYS A 8 -33.40 15.76 0.05
CA LYS A 8 -31.94 15.84 -0.08
C LYS A 8 -31.50 15.90 -1.54
N MET A 9 -32.11 15.10 -2.42
CA MET A 9 -31.83 15.15 -3.86
C MET A 9 -32.16 16.52 -4.44
N ASP A 10 -33.36 17.05 -4.18
CA ASP A 10 -33.81 18.35 -4.68
C ASP A 10 -32.89 19.48 -4.20
N LEU A 11 -32.49 19.44 -2.92
CA LEU A 11 -31.50 20.36 -2.35
C LEU A 11 -30.15 20.27 -3.06
N ILE A 12 -29.65 19.06 -3.35
CA ILE A 12 -28.37 18.87 -4.06
C ILE A 12 -28.45 19.37 -5.49
N LEU A 13 -29.53 19.07 -6.21
CA LEU A 13 -29.73 19.54 -7.59
C LEU A 13 -29.82 21.06 -7.65
N HIS A 14 -30.56 21.67 -6.73
CA HIS A 14 -30.63 23.12 -6.60
C HIS A 14 -29.26 23.74 -6.37
N ARG A 15 -28.46 23.16 -5.46
CA ARG A 15 -27.09 23.63 -5.19
C ARG A 15 -26.14 23.41 -6.36
N LEU A 16 -26.20 22.27 -7.04
CA LEU A 16 -25.41 22.00 -8.24
C LEU A 16 -25.72 23.04 -9.33
N HIS A 17 -27.00 23.30 -9.59
CA HIS A 17 -27.42 24.32 -10.53
C HIS A 17 -26.92 25.71 -10.14
N HIS A 18 -27.13 26.12 -8.88
CA HIS A 18 -26.70 27.44 -8.39
C HIS A 18 -25.19 27.63 -8.50
N LEU A 19 -24.41 26.60 -8.15
CA LEU A 19 -22.97 26.68 -8.29
C LEU A 19 -22.57 26.82 -9.78
N GLY A 20 -23.41 26.38 -10.73
CA GLY A 20 -23.13 26.31 -12.17
C GLY A 20 -22.53 24.98 -12.63
N ALA A 21 -22.91 23.87 -11.99
CA ALA A 21 -22.35 22.55 -12.26
C ALA A 21 -22.75 22.05 -13.67
N PRO A 22 -21.92 21.22 -14.32
CA PRO A 22 -22.27 20.62 -15.60
C PRO A 22 -23.54 19.78 -15.52
N LYS A 23 -24.44 19.93 -16.50
CA LYS A 23 -25.73 19.20 -16.56
C LYS A 23 -25.58 17.68 -16.49
N VAL A 24 -24.50 17.14 -17.06
CA VAL A 24 -24.18 15.70 -16.99
C VAL A 24 -24.05 15.20 -15.54
N LEU A 25 -23.48 15.99 -14.63
CA LEU A 25 -23.38 15.62 -13.22
C LEU A 25 -24.75 15.62 -12.54
N MET A 26 -25.62 16.58 -12.90
CA MET A 26 -27.00 16.61 -12.41
C MET A 26 -27.77 15.38 -12.88
N ALA A 27 -27.63 14.98 -14.15
CA ALA A 27 -28.23 13.74 -14.67
C ALA A 27 -27.72 12.50 -13.94
N CYS A 28 -26.40 12.36 -13.74
CA CYS A 28 -25.84 11.26 -12.95
C CYS A 28 -26.43 11.24 -11.53
N THR A 29 -26.60 12.41 -10.91
CA THR A 29 -27.20 12.52 -9.57
C THR A 29 -28.64 12.02 -9.57
N VAL A 30 -29.47 12.44 -10.53
CA VAL A 30 -30.85 11.96 -10.69
C VAL A 30 -30.88 10.45 -10.91
N LEU A 31 -30.07 9.91 -11.83
CA LEU A 31 -30.04 8.48 -12.14
C LEU A 31 -29.67 7.62 -10.92
N LEU A 32 -28.65 8.03 -10.16
CA LEU A 32 -28.28 7.35 -8.91
C LEU A 32 -29.41 7.45 -7.88
N CYS A 33 -30.05 8.60 -7.77
CA CYS A 33 -31.15 8.82 -6.84
C CYS A 33 -32.40 8.00 -7.18
N LEU A 34 -32.69 7.78 -8.45
CA LEU A 34 -33.83 6.97 -8.91
C LEU A 34 -33.61 5.46 -8.75
N ASN A 35 -32.38 5.00 -8.58
CA ASN A 35 -32.09 3.59 -8.37
C ASN A 35 -32.31 3.18 -6.89
N PRO A 36 -33.36 2.39 -6.58
CA PRO A 36 -33.66 2.02 -5.20
C PRO A 36 -32.65 1.04 -4.61
N ALA A 37 -31.90 0.30 -5.43
CA ALA A 37 -30.87 -0.64 -4.97
C ALA A 37 -29.62 0.07 -4.43
N ILE A 38 -29.47 1.37 -4.70
CA ILE A 38 -28.36 2.17 -4.20
C ILE A 38 -28.81 2.88 -2.92
N GLY A 39 -28.18 2.52 -1.80
CA GLY A 39 -28.26 3.24 -0.53
C GLY A 39 -27.58 4.61 -0.67
N LEU A 40 -28.38 5.68 -0.69
CA LEU A 40 -27.91 7.06 -0.79
C LEU A 40 -28.42 7.89 0.38
N PHE A 41 -27.60 8.89 0.74
CA PHE A 41 -27.89 9.85 1.80
C PHE A 41 -28.07 9.25 3.20
N GLU A 42 -27.38 8.14 3.45
CA GLU A 42 -27.32 7.45 4.74
C GLU A 42 -26.35 8.12 5.72
N GLU A 43 -25.62 9.16 5.28
CA GLU A 43 -24.73 9.97 6.13
C GLU A 43 -23.68 9.15 6.90
N LYS A 44 -23.18 8.11 6.23
CA LYS A 44 -22.21 7.15 6.76
C LYS A 44 -20.84 7.74 7.06
N TYR A 45 -20.37 8.75 6.32
CA TYR A 45 -18.95 9.11 6.32
C TYR A 45 -18.67 10.52 6.85
N ASP A 46 -17.76 10.63 7.83
CA ASP A 46 -17.10 11.86 8.26
C ASP A 46 -15.95 12.25 7.31
N PHE A 47 -15.30 11.24 6.72
CA PHE A 47 -14.13 11.42 5.88
C PHE A 47 -14.14 10.53 4.63
N ILE A 48 -13.69 11.07 3.52
CA ILE A 48 -13.55 10.35 2.25
C ILE A 48 -12.15 10.62 1.68
N GLU A 49 -11.42 9.57 1.31
CA GLU A 49 -10.13 9.67 0.64
C GLU A 49 -10.25 9.14 -0.80
N LEU A 50 -10.13 10.03 -1.79
CA LEU A 50 -10.04 9.68 -3.20
C LEU A 50 -8.58 9.60 -3.62
N PHE A 51 -8.22 8.55 -4.38
CA PHE A 51 -6.84 8.20 -4.73
C PHE A 51 -6.02 7.86 -3.48
N ALA A 52 -6.57 6.98 -2.63
CA ALA A 52 -6.04 6.69 -1.31
C ALA A 52 -4.67 5.98 -1.30
N GLY A 53 -4.28 5.31 -2.39
CA GLY A 53 -3.06 4.52 -2.50
C GLY A 53 -2.96 3.45 -1.41
N GLU A 54 -2.23 3.73 -0.34
CA GLU A 54 -2.08 2.83 0.82
C GLU A 54 -3.11 3.11 1.94
N ALA A 55 -3.99 4.09 1.76
CA ALA A 55 -5.02 4.55 2.71
C ALA A 55 -4.48 4.92 4.09
N TRP A 56 -3.22 5.39 4.18
CA TRP A 56 -2.63 5.79 5.46
C TRP A 56 -3.40 6.90 6.15
N VAL A 57 -3.93 7.87 5.39
CA VAL A 57 -4.73 8.95 5.96
C VAL A 57 -6.06 8.40 6.49
N THR A 58 -6.77 7.60 5.69
CA THR A 58 -8.00 6.92 6.13
C THR A 58 -7.78 6.08 7.39
N ARG A 59 -6.69 5.31 7.48
CA ARG A 59 -6.36 4.53 8.68
C ARG A 59 -6.18 5.42 9.91
N CYS A 60 -5.45 6.53 9.78
CA CYS A 60 -5.32 7.50 10.87
C CYS A 60 -6.68 8.07 11.29
N VAL A 61 -7.57 8.37 10.33
CA VAL A 61 -8.90 8.90 10.60
C VAL A 61 -9.78 7.87 11.34
N LYS A 62 -9.83 6.62 10.86
CA LYS A 62 -10.55 5.52 11.54
C LYS A 62 -10.04 5.26 12.95
N HIS A 63 -8.72 5.29 13.14
CA HIS A 63 -8.10 5.12 14.46
C HIS A 63 -8.51 6.20 15.48
N HIS A 64 -9.07 7.33 15.03
CA HIS A 64 -9.58 8.39 15.91
C HIS A 64 -11.12 8.42 15.98
N GLY A 65 -11.78 7.28 15.71
CA GLY A 65 -13.23 7.12 15.88
C GLY A 65 -14.09 7.75 14.79
N TYR A 66 -13.51 8.29 13.72
CA TYR A 66 -14.29 8.86 12.61
C TYR A 66 -14.63 7.82 11.55
N SER A 67 -15.85 7.87 11.03
CA SER A 67 -16.24 7.00 9.93
C SER A 67 -15.60 7.47 8.62
N ALA A 68 -14.98 6.53 7.89
CA ALA A 68 -14.18 6.89 6.72
C ALA A 68 -14.25 5.88 5.58
N ALA A 69 -14.25 6.40 4.36
CA ALA A 69 -14.15 5.64 3.11
C ALA A 69 -12.84 5.96 2.37
N ALA A 70 -12.25 4.95 1.73
CA ALA A 70 -11.08 5.09 0.87
C ALA A 70 -11.35 4.48 -0.49
N LEU A 71 -11.07 5.23 -1.55
CA LEU A 71 -11.27 4.82 -2.94
C LEU A 71 -9.95 4.94 -3.69
N ASP A 72 -9.48 3.82 -4.24
CA ASP A 72 -8.30 3.75 -5.09
C ASP A 72 -8.39 2.52 -6.00
N ILE A 73 -7.91 2.65 -7.23
CA ILE A 73 -7.87 1.55 -8.21
C ILE A 73 -7.14 0.31 -7.67
N MET A 74 -6.20 0.49 -6.74
CA MET A 74 -5.47 -0.59 -6.07
C MET A 74 -6.34 -1.52 -5.21
N TYR A 75 -7.56 -1.10 -4.84
CA TYR A 75 -8.47 -1.89 -4.01
C TYR A 75 -9.51 -2.66 -4.83
N GLY A 76 -9.56 -2.43 -6.14
CA GLY A 76 -10.50 -3.09 -7.01
C GLY A 76 -9.94 -4.37 -7.59
N GLU A 77 -10.71 -5.44 -7.51
CA GLU A 77 -10.44 -6.67 -8.25
C GLU A 77 -11.12 -6.62 -9.62
N LEU A 78 -10.38 -7.01 -10.66
CA LEU A 78 -10.95 -7.18 -11.99
C LEU A 78 -11.69 -8.51 -12.02
N LEU A 79 -12.99 -8.46 -11.77
CA LEU A 79 -13.85 -9.61 -12.01
C LEU A 79 -14.11 -9.73 -13.52
N PRO A 80 -14.13 -10.95 -14.10
CA PRO A 80 -14.48 -11.15 -15.50
C PRO A 80 -15.80 -10.46 -15.84
N GLU A 81 -15.83 -9.78 -16.98
CA GLU A 81 -17.02 -9.10 -17.54
C GLU A 81 -17.58 -7.92 -16.71
N LYS A 82 -16.98 -7.59 -15.56
CA LYS A 82 -17.39 -6.45 -14.74
C LYS A 82 -16.36 -5.33 -14.83
N GLN A 83 -16.87 -4.09 -14.84
CA GLN A 83 -16.01 -2.92 -14.70
C GLN A 83 -15.41 -2.89 -13.28
N ASN A 84 -14.14 -2.46 -13.17
CA ASN A 84 -13.54 -2.23 -11.87
C ASN A 84 -14.20 -1.02 -11.19
N ALA A 85 -15.01 -1.28 -10.15
CA ALA A 85 -15.72 -0.25 -9.39
C ALA A 85 -14.78 0.65 -8.57
N MET A 86 -13.50 0.34 -8.45
CA MET A 86 -12.50 1.20 -7.81
C MET A 86 -11.67 2.01 -8.82
N ASP A 87 -11.84 1.76 -10.12
CA ASP A 87 -11.24 2.57 -11.18
C ASP A 87 -12.10 3.81 -11.44
N LEU A 88 -11.61 4.99 -11.05
CA LEU A 88 -12.34 6.24 -11.27
C LEU A 88 -12.49 6.60 -12.76
N LEU A 89 -11.80 5.92 -13.69
CA LEU A 89 -12.04 6.06 -15.14
C LEU A 89 -13.15 5.16 -15.68
N SER A 90 -13.60 4.15 -14.92
CA SER A 90 -14.76 3.33 -15.29
C SER A 90 -16.05 4.04 -14.88
N ASP A 91 -17.17 3.71 -15.51
CA ASP A 91 -18.46 4.31 -15.16
C ASP A 91 -18.94 3.78 -13.81
N ALA A 92 -18.66 2.50 -13.52
CA ALA A 92 -18.88 1.90 -12.22
C ALA A 92 -18.12 2.62 -11.10
N GLY A 93 -16.83 2.94 -11.32
CA GLY A 93 -16.01 3.57 -10.27
C GLY A 93 -16.27 5.05 -10.09
N PHE A 94 -16.62 5.77 -11.15
CA PHE A 94 -17.13 7.13 -11.00
C PHE A 94 -18.49 7.16 -10.28
N SER A 95 -19.37 6.21 -10.59
CA SER A 95 -20.65 6.05 -9.87
C SER A 95 -20.42 5.74 -8.40
N LEU A 96 -19.53 4.79 -8.07
CA LEU A 96 -19.18 4.46 -6.69
C LEU A 96 -18.62 5.69 -5.94
N ALA A 97 -17.79 6.51 -6.60
CA ALA A 97 -17.29 7.74 -5.99
C ALA A 97 -18.40 8.74 -5.67
N LEU A 98 -19.37 8.93 -6.56
CA LEU A 98 -20.55 9.77 -6.32
C LEU A 98 -21.42 9.22 -5.18
N VAL A 99 -21.72 7.90 -5.19
CA VAL A 99 -22.45 7.23 -4.11
C VAL A 99 -21.75 7.43 -2.76
N THR A 100 -20.43 7.30 -2.74
CA THR A 100 -19.62 7.50 -1.53
C THR A 100 -19.74 8.94 -1.02
N ILE A 101 -19.62 9.93 -1.91
CA ILE A 101 -19.77 11.36 -1.57
C ILE A 101 -21.18 11.68 -1.06
N PHE A 102 -22.22 11.15 -1.70
CA PHE A 102 -23.61 11.35 -1.28
C PHE A 102 -23.95 10.65 0.03
N ASN A 103 -23.15 9.68 0.46
CA ASN A 103 -23.22 9.10 1.80
C ASN A 103 -22.29 9.80 2.81
N GLY A 104 -21.64 10.90 2.45
CA GLY A 104 -21.02 11.80 3.43
C GLY A 104 -22.07 12.53 4.29
N LYS A 105 -21.75 12.81 5.55
CA LYS A 105 -22.64 13.58 6.45
C LYS A 105 -22.84 14.99 5.90
N MET A 106 -24.05 15.33 5.46
CA MET A 106 -24.31 16.59 4.74
C MET A 106 -23.91 17.80 5.60
N GLY A 107 -23.07 18.69 5.07
CA GLY A 107 -22.55 19.82 5.84
C GLY A 107 -21.42 19.50 6.83
N ALA A 108 -21.07 18.23 7.00
CA ALA A 108 -20.21 17.74 8.08
C ALA A 108 -19.32 16.56 7.66
N PHE A 109 -18.68 16.64 6.48
CA PHE A 109 -17.61 15.71 6.10
C PHE A 109 -16.46 16.40 5.36
N LEU A 110 -15.27 15.78 5.39
CA LEU A 110 -14.08 16.21 4.67
C LEU A 110 -13.67 15.18 3.61
N CYS A 111 -13.41 15.62 2.38
CA CYS A 111 -12.88 14.79 1.32
C CYS A 111 -11.44 15.17 0.97
N LEU A 112 -10.48 14.25 1.13
CA LEU A 112 -9.11 14.40 0.64
C LEU A 112 -8.98 13.79 -0.75
N ILE A 113 -8.37 14.52 -1.69
CA ILE A 113 -8.21 14.10 -3.08
C ILE A 113 -6.73 14.14 -3.46
N GLY A 114 -6.11 12.97 -3.48
CA GLY A 114 -4.70 12.76 -3.84
C GLY A 114 -4.48 12.51 -5.33
N LEU A 115 -5.03 13.36 -6.21
CA LEU A 115 -5.03 13.13 -7.66
C LEU A 115 -3.64 12.75 -8.22
N MET A 116 -3.60 11.75 -9.11
CA MET A 116 -2.35 11.26 -9.70
C MET A 116 -1.50 12.38 -10.32
N CYS A 117 -0.38 12.70 -9.68
CA CYS A 117 0.45 13.85 -10.07
C CYS A 117 1.40 13.58 -11.25
N SER A 118 1.66 12.32 -11.62
CA SER A 118 2.67 11.92 -12.62
C SER A 118 2.49 12.59 -13.99
N SER A 119 1.25 12.92 -14.36
CA SER A 119 0.88 13.58 -15.63
C SER A 119 1.00 15.10 -15.59
N TYR A 120 1.20 15.70 -14.41
CA TYR A 120 1.15 17.15 -14.22
C TYR A 120 2.43 17.76 -13.65
N VAL A 121 3.37 16.95 -13.15
CA VAL A 121 4.60 17.43 -12.51
C VAL A 121 5.70 17.78 -13.50
N SER A 122 6.48 18.82 -13.20
CA SER A 122 7.62 19.27 -14.03
C SER A 122 8.62 18.18 -14.41
N ILE A 123 8.82 17.14 -13.59
CA ILE A 123 9.71 16.01 -13.92
C ILE A 123 9.24 15.23 -15.16
N SER A 124 7.94 15.26 -15.45
CA SER A 124 7.32 14.62 -16.62
C SER A 124 7.10 15.59 -17.77
N SER A 125 7.59 16.84 -17.68
CA SER A 125 7.33 17.90 -18.66
C SER A 125 7.81 17.57 -20.08
N GLY A 126 8.94 16.88 -20.20
CA GLY A 126 9.42 16.41 -21.50
C GLY A 126 8.49 15.40 -22.17
N THR A 127 7.76 14.61 -21.37
CA THR A 127 6.79 13.63 -21.85
C THR A 127 5.45 14.30 -22.16
N HIS A 128 4.82 14.94 -21.17
CA HIS A 128 3.47 15.46 -21.32
C HIS A 128 3.39 16.75 -22.14
N ARG A 129 4.48 17.52 -22.23
CA ARG A 129 4.59 18.84 -22.89
C ARG A 129 3.56 19.91 -22.50
N ARG A 130 2.73 19.65 -21.49
CA ARG A 130 1.84 20.66 -20.90
C ARG A 130 2.58 21.96 -20.58
N ALA A 131 1.94 23.06 -20.92
CA ALA A 131 2.32 24.43 -20.61
C ALA A 131 1.07 25.22 -20.18
N PRO A 132 1.18 26.42 -19.57
CA PRO A 132 -0.01 27.20 -19.21
C PRO A 132 -0.95 27.48 -20.39
N PHE A 133 -0.39 27.64 -21.60
CA PHE A 133 -1.13 27.88 -22.85
C PHE A 133 -1.47 26.59 -23.64
N ASP A 134 -0.92 25.45 -23.23
CA ASP A 134 -1.31 24.12 -23.71
C ASP A 134 -1.44 23.19 -22.50
N PRO A 135 -2.48 23.38 -21.67
CA PRO A 135 -2.57 22.70 -20.40
C PRO A 135 -2.93 21.21 -20.56
N LEU A 136 -3.50 20.82 -21.70
CA LEU A 136 -3.86 19.43 -22.02
C LEU A 136 -2.66 18.63 -22.50
N GLY A 137 -1.68 19.28 -23.13
CA GLY A 137 -0.45 18.66 -23.59
C GLY A 137 -0.68 17.55 -24.61
N ARG A 138 0.27 16.61 -24.68
CA ARG A 138 0.28 15.49 -25.63
C ARG A 138 -0.71 14.38 -25.26
N SER A 139 -1.99 14.60 -25.53
CA SER A 139 -3.07 13.67 -25.18
C SER A 139 -2.99 12.33 -25.92
N GLU A 140 -2.20 12.20 -26.99
CA GLU A 140 -1.91 10.92 -27.64
C GLU A 140 -1.05 9.97 -26.78
N ILE A 141 -0.41 10.50 -25.73
CA ILE A 141 0.29 9.67 -24.74
C ILE A 141 -0.73 9.18 -23.70
N PRO A 142 -0.88 7.86 -23.48
CA PRO A 142 -1.91 7.32 -22.59
C PRO A 142 -1.92 7.93 -21.17
N MET A 143 -0.76 8.12 -20.53
CA MET A 143 -0.71 8.76 -19.19
C MET A 143 -1.19 10.22 -19.17
N VAL A 144 -1.12 10.92 -20.31
CA VAL A 144 -1.59 12.30 -20.46
C VAL A 144 -3.11 12.32 -20.62
N ALA A 145 -3.65 11.47 -21.50
CA ALA A 145 -5.09 11.27 -21.66
C ALA A 145 -5.76 10.85 -20.34
N ILE A 146 -5.22 9.84 -19.66
CA ILE A 146 -5.69 9.38 -18.34
C ILE A 146 -5.65 10.53 -17.33
N GLY A 147 -4.55 11.30 -17.30
CA GLY A 147 -4.44 12.47 -16.43
C GLY A 147 -5.54 13.51 -16.68
N ASN A 148 -5.85 13.81 -17.95
CA ASN A 148 -6.90 14.76 -18.35
C ASN A 148 -8.29 14.27 -17.95
N ALA A 149 -8.58 12.99 -18.18
CA ALA A 149 -9.84 12.37 -17.81
C ALA A 149 -10.03 12.37 -16.29
N LEU A 150 -9.01 11.96 -15.52
CA LEU A 150 -9.05 11.98 -14.06
C LEU A 150 -9.22 13.39 -13.49
N ALA A 151 -8.53 14.40 -14.04
CA ALA A 151 -8.71 15.79 -13.61
C ALA A 151 -10.13 16.29 -13.89
N SER A 152 -10.70 15.94 -15.04
CA SER A 152 -12.07 16.31 -15.41
C SER A 152 -13.10 15.64 -14.49
N ARG A 153 -12.99 14.34 -14.24
CA ARG A 153 -13.85 13.61 -13.29
C ARG A 153 -13.70 14.14 -11.87
N THR A 154 -12.48 14.46 -11.45
CA THR A 154 -12.21 15.09 -10.12
C THR A 154 -12.93 16.42 -9.97
N CYS A 155 -12.99 17.25 -11.01
CA CYS A 155 -13.75 18.50 -10.95
C CYS A 155 -15.23 18.24 -10.66
N LEU A 156 -15.84 17.26 -11.36
CA LEU A 156 -17.24 16.88 -11.12
C LEU A 156 -17.47 16.38 -9.69
N LEU A 157 -16.53 15.62 -9.12
CA LEU A 157 -16.63 15.18 -7.73
C LEU A 157 -16.52 16.37 -6.75
N ILE A 158 -15.67 17.36 -7.02
CA ILE A 158 -15.58 18.58 -6.20
C ILE A 158 -16.89 19.39 -6.24
N TRP A 159 -17.56 19.44 -7.40
CA TRP A 159 -18.90 20.02 -7.51
C TRP A 159 -19.90 19.29 -6.61
N ALA A 160 -19.92 17.94 -6.65
CA ALA A 160 -20.78 17.12 -5.80
C ALA A 160 -20.50 17.33 -4.30
N ILE A 161 -19.22 17.33 -3.89
CA ILE A 161 -18.81 17.59 -2.50
C ILE A 161 -19.27 18.98 -2.05
N SER A 162 -19.11 19.99 -2.90
CA SER A 162 -19.52 21.37 -2.61
C SER A 162 -21.04 21.49 -2.49
N ALA A 163 -21.81 20.79 -3.34
CA ALA A 163 -23.28 20.74 -3.24
C ALA A 163 -23.77 20.02 -1.97
N MET A 164 -23.04 19.00 -1.50
CA MET A 164 -23.26 18.37 -0.20
C MET A 164 -22.84 19.26 0.99
N ASN A 165 -22.35 20.48 0.72
CA ASN A 165 -21.75 21.38 1.70
C ASN A 165 -20.61 20.71 2.50
N GLY A 166 -19.88 19.80 1.86
CA GLY A 166 -18.68 19.18 2.43
C GLY A 166 -17.43 20.03 2.21
N ALA A 167 -16.41 19.81 3.03
CA ALA A 167 -15.08 20.34 2.77
C ALA A 167 -14.32 19.41 1.83
N TRP A 168 -13.48 19.97 0.95
CA TRP A 168 -12.60 19.19 0.08
C TRP A 168 -11.16 19.70 0.14
N VAL A 169 -10.18 18.83 -0.05
CA VAL A 169 -8.76 19.17 -0.16
C VAL A 169 -8.19 18.50 -1.39
N LEU A 170 -7.94 19.28 -2.45
CA LEU A 170 -7.26 18.80 -3.65
C LEU A 170 -5.76 19.00 -3.47
N GLU A 171 -5.01 17.92 -3.30
CA GLU A 171 -3.57 17.95 -3.04
C GLU A 171 -2.77 17.69 -4.32
N GLN A 172 -1.71 18.48 -4.53
CA GLN A 172 -0.72 18.27 -5.59
C GLN A 172 0.69 18.66 -5.15
N PRO A 173 1.73 18.16 -5.86
CA PRO A 173 3.06 18.76 -5.80
C PRO A 173 3.02 20.23 -6.24
N ARG A 174 3.85 21.11 -5.63
CA ARG A 174 3.89 22.54 -6.01
C ARG A 174 4.21 22.77 -7.48
N SER A 175 4.96 21.88 -8.10
CA SER A 175 5.34 21.94 -9.52
C SER A 175 4.25 21.41 -10.47
N SER A 176 3.04 21.16 -9.97
CA SER A 176 1.93 20.62 -10.76
C SER A 176 1.38 21.68 -11.72
N MET A 177 1.10 21.25 -12.95
CA MET A 177 0.43 22.02 -14.00
C MET A 177 -1.10 21.91 -13.93
N LEU A 178 -1.64 21.14 -12.98
CA LEU A 178 -3.08 20.97 -12.77
C LEU A 178 -3.85 22.31 -12.66
N PRO A 179 -3.30 23.39 -12.06
CA PRO A 179 -3.93 24.73 -12.03
C PRO A 179 -4.35 25.31 -13.37
N TRP A 180 -3.72 24.85 -14.44
CA TRP A 180 -3.97 25.36 -15.78
C TRP A 180 -4.94 24.47 -16.56
N HIS A 181 -5.33 23.31 -16.02
CA HIS A 181 -6.25 22.41 -16.70
C HIS A 181 -7.61 23.11 -16.90
N PRO A 182 -8.19 23.12 -18.13
CA PRO A 182 -9.35 23.95 -18.45
C PRO A 182 -10.55 23.71 -17.53
N ARG A 183 -10.83 22.44 -17.20
CA ARG A 183 -11.92 22.08 -16.27
C ARG A 183 -11.72 22.55 -14.84
N VAL A 184 -10.45 22.63 -14.41
CA VAL A 184 -10.17 23.09 -13.07
C VAL A 184 -10.20 24.62 -13.04
N MET A 185 -9.74 25.32 -14.09
CA MET A 185 -9.96 26.77 -14.29
C MET A 185 -11.44 27.14 -14.28
N GLU A 186 -12.26 26.38 -15.01
CA GLU A 186 -13.72 26.50 -14.99
C GLU A 186 -14.26 26.36 -13.56
N LEU A 187 -13.88 25.29 -12.84
CA LEU A 187 -14.25 25.07 -11.44
C LEU A 187 -13.85 26.25 -10.54
N TRP A 188 -12.60 26.72 -10.58
CA TRP A 188 -12.14 27.86 -9.78
C TRP A 188 -12.91 29.15 -10.07
N SER A 189 -13.31 29.37 -11.33
CA SER A 189 -14.08 30.56 -11.72
C SER A 189 -15.52 30.56 -11.18
N LYS A 190 -16.06 29.39 -10.86
CA LYS A 190 -17.44 29.21 -10.38
C LYS A 190 -17.54 29.08 -8.87
N LEU A 191 -16.51 28.54 -8.21
CA LEU A 191 -16.49 28.43 -6.76
C LEU A 191 -16.16 29.78 -6.11
N HIS A 192 -17.03 30.24 -5.22
CA HIS A 192 -16.95 31.58 -4.62
C HIS A 192 -15.61 31.89 -3.92
N LYS A 193 -15.03 30.91 -3.20
CA LYS A 193 -13.74 31.05 -2.53
C LYS A 193 -12.97 29.74 -2.53
N VAL A 194 -11.77 29.77 -3.11
CA VAL A 194 -10.83 28.65 -3.04
C VAL A 194 -9.55 29.10 -2.34
N PHE A 195 -9.29 28.50 -1.19
CA PHE A 195 -8.09 28.71 -0.40
C PHE A 195 -6.95 27.85 -0.94
N GLN A 196 -5.73 28.31 -0.71
CA GLN A 196 -4.51 27.56 -1.02
C GLN A 196 -3.60 27.48 0.20
N ALA A 197 -2.88 26.37 0.33
CA ALA A 197 -1.84 26.19 1.32
C ALA A 197 -0.62 25.52 0.69
N PHE A 198 0.57 25.83 1.19
CA PHE A 198 1.83 25.25 0.74
C PHE A 198 2.54 24.63 1.93
N TRP A 199 3.19 23.50 1.73
CA TRP A 199 4.00 22.92 2.79
C TRP A 199 5.12 22.05 2.24
N TRP A 200 6.05 21.70 3.12
CA TRP A 200 7.06 20.70 2.86
C TRP A 200 6.61 19.38 3.44
N MET A 201 6.47 18.33 2.63
CA MET A 201 6.02 17.02 3.13
C MET A 201 7.01 16.42 4.13
N GLY A 202 8.29 16.83 4.08
CA GLY A 202 9.28 16.48 5.10
C GLY A 202 8.93 16.98 6.51
N HIS A 203 8.15 18.06 6.67
CA HIS A 203 7.63 18.47 8.00
C HIS A 203 6.65 17.47 8.60
N TYR A 204 6.09 16.59 7.75
CA TYR A 204 5.19 15.52 8.10
C TYR A 204 5.87 14.15 8.02
N GLY A 205 7.21 14.10 8.08
CA GLY A 205 7.95 12.84 8.15
C GLY A 205 8.06 12.08 6.83
N SER A 206 7.78 12.71 5.68
CA SER A 206 8.13 12.10 4.39
C SER A 206 9.65 12.00 4.23
N LEU A 207 10.10 10.94 3.55
CA LEU A 207 11.51 10.68 3.23
C LEU A 207 12.15 11.76 2.34
N THR A 208 11.33 12.60 1.69
CA THR A 208 11.84 13.68 0.84
C THR A 208 11.24 15.02 1.24
N MET A 209 12.03 16.08 1.06
CA MET A 209 11.58 17.46 1.20
C MET A 209 10.80 17.93 -0.04
N LYS A 210 9.83 17.14 -0.51
CA LYS A 210 8.97 17.55 -1.63
C LYS A 210 8.05 18.68 -1.14
N ARG A 211 7.94 19.75 -1.94
CA ARG A 211 7.01 20.85 -1.67
C ARG A 211 5.66 20.54 -2.31
N HIS A 212 4.61 20.63 -1.51
CA HIS A 212 3.24 20.36 -1.89
C HIS A 212 2.42 21.66 -1.84
N ILE A 213 1.29 21.62 -2.53
CA ILE A 213 0.25 22.64 -2.58
C ILE A 213 -1.09 21.93 -2.45
N CYS A 214 -2.07 22.54 -1.81
CA CYS A 214 -3.45 22.11 -1.93
C CYS A 214 -4.39 23.28 -2.12
N TRP A 215 -5.56 22.96 -2.66
CA TRP A 215 -6.70 23.85 -2.77
C TRP A 215 -7.86 23.30 -1.96
N SER A 216 -8.70 24.19 -1.43
CA SER A 216 -9.87 23.81 -0.63
C SER A 216 -10.92 24.92 -0.59
N ASN A 217 -12.17 24.57 -0.34
CA ASN A 217 -13.21 25.53 0.09
C ASN A 217 -13.14 25.86 1.59
N CYS A 218 -12.22 25.25 2.35
CA CYS A 218 -12.04 25.47 3.79
C CYS A 218 -10.73 26.22 4.07
N PRO A 219 -10.75 27.38 4.76
CA PRO A 219 -9.54 28.17 5.05
C PRO A 219 -8.55 27.45 5.99
N SER A 220 -9.06 26.49 6.76
CA SER A 220 -8.31 25.75 7.77
C SER A 220 -7.17 24.90 7.19
N ILE A 221 -7.15 24.67 5.87
CA ILE A 221 -6.00 24.04 5.18
C ILE A 221 -4.68 24.79 5.37
N ARG A 222 -4.72 26.09 5.72
CA ARG A 222 -3.52 26.86 6.07
C ARG A 222 -2.74 26.24 7.22
N CYS A 223 -3.38 25.40 8.05
CA CYS A 223 -2.70 24.68 9.11
C CYS A 223 -1.64 23.69 8.60
N PHE A 224 -1.63 23.35 7.30
CA PHE A 224 -0.56 22.58 6.67
C PHE A 224 0.74 23.38 6.48
N ASP A 225 0.65 24.70 6.36
CA ASP A 225 1.84 25.53 6.19
C ASP A 225 2.56 25.68 7.55
N ARG A 226 3.75 25.08 7.64
CA ARG A 226 4.66 25.21 8.80
C ARG A 226 5.87 26.11 8.47
N GLY A 227 5.76 26.93 7.43
CA GLY A 227 6.81 27.81 6.96
C GLY A 227 7.89 27.12 6.14
N VAL A 228 9.01 27.82 5.96
CA VAL A 228 10.19 27.32 5.26
C VAL A 228 10.92 26.31 6.15
N MET A 229 11.28 25.15 5.59
CA MET A 229 12.07 24.16 6.31
C MET A 229 13.46 24.71 6.62
N ALA A 230 13.82 24.81 7.90
CA ALA A 230 15.11 25.35 8.33
C ALA A 230 16.29 24.53 7.75
N ARG A 231 17.37 25.21 7.33
CA ARG A 231 18.56 24.54 6.74
C ARG A 231 19.17 23.48 7.65
N ALA A 232 19.19 23.73 8.96
CA ALA A 232 19.67 22.75 9.95
C ALA A 232 18.81 21.47 9.94
N PHE A 233 17.49 21.61 9.86
CA PHE A 233 16.55 20.49 9.74
C PHE A 233 16.75 19.75 8.41
N GLN A 234 16.90 20.49 7.31
CA GLN A 234 17.20 19.93 5.99
C GLN A 234 18.48 19.07 6.01
N LYS A 235 19.57 19.60 6.57
CA LYS A 235 20.85 18.89 6.67
C LYS A 235 20.73 17.65 7.56
N LYS A 236 20.12 17.79 8.75
CA LYS A 236 19.96 16.71 9.74
C LYS A 236 19.15 15.53 9.20
N HIS A 237 18.01 15.81 8.57
CA HIS A 237 17.06 14.76 8.18
C HIS A 237 17.21 14.32 6.72
N PHE A 238 17.78 15.16 5.84
CA PHE A 238 17.81 14.90 4.41
C PHE A 238 19.20 15.01 3.77
N GLY A 239 20.25 15.34 4.52
CA GLY A 239 21.62 15.38 3.99
C GLY A 239 22.05 14.05 3.35
N ASN A 240 21.63 12.95 3.96
CA ASN A 240 21.88 11.58 3.48
C ASN A 240 20.61 10.89 2.94
N ALA A 241 19.49 11.61 2.83
CA ALA A 241 18.25 11.00 2.39
C ALA A 241 18.30 10.62 0.90
N PRO A 242 17.64 9.52 0.51
CA PRO A 242 17.53 9.16 -0.89
C PRO A 242 16.87 10.28 -1.71
N LYS A 243 17.52 10.70 -2.80
CA LYS A 243 16.94 11.69 -3.72
C LYS A 243 15.90 11.02 -4.60
N SER A 244 14.72 11.62 -4.75
CA SER A 244 13.64 11.13 -5.62
C SER A 244 13.92 11.33 -7.10
N ALA A 245 14.75 12.32 -7.45
CA ALA A 245 15.20 12.59 -8.81
C ALA A 245 16.70 12.86 -8.85
N ARG A 246 17.36 12.50 -9.95
CA ARG A 246 18.74 12.86 -10.26
C ARG A 246 18.75 13.87 -11.41
N LEU A 247 19.59 14.89 -11.27
CA LEU A 247 19.89 15.83 -12.33
C LEU A 247 20.98 15.23 -13.23
N TYR A 248 20.79 15.30 -14.54
CA TYR A 248 21.81 14.97 -15.53
C TYR A 248 21.88 16.07 -16.60
N ARG A 249 22.95 16.07 -17.40
CA ARG A 249 23.01 16.89 -18.61
C ARG A 249 22.71 16.00 -19.80
N ASP A 250 21.79 16.41 -20.65
CA ASP A 250 21.49 15.69 -21.90
C ASP A 250 22.63 15.84 -22.93
N LYS A 251 22.47 15.24 -24.10
CA LYS A 251 23.47 15.30 -25.19
C LYS A 251 23.70 16.72 -25.70
N GLN A 252 22.78 17.64 -25.44
CA GLN A 252 22.82 19.05 -25.81
C GLN A 252 23.35 19.93 -24.67
N GLY A 253 23.82 19.34 -23.57
CA GLY A 253 24.34 20.05 -22.39
C GLY A 253 23.26 20.68 -21.50
N LYS A 254 21.97 20.53 -21.83
CA LYS A 254 20.85 21.07 -21.04
C LYS A 254 20.60 20.21 -19.82
N LYS A 255 20.20 20.86 -18.73
CA LYS A 255 19.85 20.19 -17.47
C LYS A 255 18.54 19.43 -17.65
N ALA A 256 18.56 18.14 -17.35
CA ALA A 256 17.42 17.24 -17.38
C ALA A 256 17.32 16.44 -16.07
N TYR A 257 16.17 15.82 -15.83
CA TYR A 257 15.89 15.05 -14.61
C TYR A 257 15.46 13.64 -14.95
N HIS A 258 15.89 12.67 -14.15
CA HIS A 258 15.32 11.33 -14.19
C HIS A 258 14.91 10.89 -12.79
N GLY A 259 13.78 10.19 -12.69
CA GLY A 259 13.33 9.60 -11.43
C GLY A 259 14.32 8.54 -10.94
N THR A 260 14.48 8.42 -9.62
CA THR A 260 15.21 7.33 -8.99
C THR A 260 14.24 6.22 -8.55
N LYS A 261 14.77 5.06 -8.14
CA LYS A 261 13.97 3.98 -7.56
C LYS A 261 13.14 4.39 -6.34
N PHE A 262 13.53 5.49 -5.67
CA PHE A 262 12.85 5.99 -4.48
C PHE A 262 11.63 6.86 -4.82
N LEU A 263 11.48 7.31 -6.07
CA LEU A 263 10.38 8.19 -6.48
C LEU A 263 9.01 7.59 -6.18
N LYS A 264 8.80 6.30 -6.47
CA LYS A 264 7.52 5.62 -6.21
C LYS A 264 7.20 5.57 -4.72
N GLY A 265 8.19 5.29 -3.87
CA GLY A 265 8.04 5.28 -2.42
C GLY A 265 7.70 6.65 -1.79
N THR A 266 7.83 7.75 -2.55
CA THR A 266 7.40 9.08 -2.09
C THR A 266 5.93 9.40 -2.35
N GLN A 267 5.18 8.46 -2.98
CA GLN A 267 3.75 8.64 -3.24
C GLN A 267 2.89 8.38 -2.00
N THR A 268 3.36 7.52 -1.09
CA THR A 268 2.65 7.18 0.15
C THR A 268 2.65 8.35 1.14
N TYR A 269 1.47 8.71 1.64
CA TYR A 269 1.36 9.71 2.71
C TYR A 269 1.97 9.19 4.02
N PRO A 270 2.81 9.99 4.71
CA PRO A 270 3.35 9.59 5.99
C PRO A 270 2.28 9.68 7.10
N PRO A 271 2.34 8.85 8.15
CA PRO A 271 1.35 8.87 9.24
C PRO A 271 1.17 10.24 9.89
N LYS A 272 2.24 11.03 10.06
CA LYS A 272 2.14 12.39 10.62
C LYS A 272 1.32 13.35 9.74
N PHE A 273 1.24 13.11 8.44
CA PHE A 273 0.33 13.85 7.56
C PHE A 273 -1.12 13.41 7.80
N GLY A 274 -1.37 12.10 7.92
CA GLY A 274 -2.68 11.56 8.32
C GLY A 274 -3.19 12.15 9.64
N MET A 275 -2.35 12.20 10.67
CA MET A 275 -2.67 12.86 11.95
C MET A 275 -2.99 14.34 11.81
N LYS A 276 -2.42 15.02 10.81
CA LYS A 276 -2.72 16.43 10.55
C LYS A 276 -4.08 16.58 9.87
N ILE A 277 -4.45 15.64 9.00
CA ILE A 277 -5.80 15.56 8.41
C ILE A 277 -6.85 15.30 9.49
N VAL A 278 -6.60 14.41 10.46
CA VAL A 278 -7.50 14.21 11.61
C VAL A 278 -7.77 15.52 12.35
N LYS A 279 -6.71 16.30 12.63
CA LYS A 279 -6.86 17.62 13.27
C LYS A 279 -7.63 18.63 12.41
N LEU A 280 -7.47 18.57 11.09
CA LEU A 280 -8.23 19.40 10.14
C LEU A 280 -9.71 19.00 10.15
N LEU A 281 -10.00 17.69 10.05
CA LEU A 281 -11.35 17.13 10.12
C LEU A 281 -12.04 17.56 11.41
N HIS A 282 -11.41 17.37 12.56
CA HIS A 282 -11.97 17.76 13.85
C HIS A 282 -12.30 19.27 13.92
N ARG A 283 -11.43 20.15 13.41
CA ARG A 283 -11.69 21.60 13.34
C ARG A 283 -12.88 21.94 12.47
N PHE A 284 -13.00 21.23 11.35
CA PHE A 284 -14.10 21.38 10.42
C PHE A 284 -15.43 20.93 11.04
N LEU A 285 -15.47 19.73 11.62
CA LEU A 285 -16.67 19.17 12.26
C LEU A 285 -17.13 19.98 13.47
N THR A 286 -16.20 20.54 14.23
CA THR A 286 -16.50 21.46 15.35
C THR A 286 -16.88 22.88 14.89
N LYS A 287 -17.08 23.09 13.58
CA LYS A 287 -17.55 24.34 12.94
C LYS A 287 -16.74 25.59 13.29
N LYS A 288 -15.46 25.44 13.67
CA LYS A 288 -14.56 26.60 13.83
C LYS A 288 -14.30 27.30 12.49
N ASP A 289 -14.53 26.61 11.38
CA ASP A 289 -14.40 27.11 10.02
C ASP A 289 -15.68 26.82 9.24
N ALA A 290 -16.74 27.59 9.53
CA ALA A 290 -17.97 27.49 8.75
C ALA A 290 -17.66 27.67 7.26
N LEU A 291 -18.12 26.74 6.42
CA LEU A 291 -18.07 26.93 4.99
C LEU A 291 -18.85 28.19 4.63
N PRO A 292 -18.47 28.89 3.54
CA PRO A 292 -19.30 29.96 3.02
C PRO A 292 -20.73 29.43 2.92
N PRO A 293 -21.75 30.15 3.43
CA PRO A 293 -23.12 29.71 3.30
C PRO A 293 -23.34 29.42 1.81
N SER A 294 -23.58 28.14 1.50
CA SER A 294 -24.17 27.74 0.23
C SER A 294 -25.41 28.62 0.06
N ALA A 295 -25.73 29.07 -1.15
CA ALA A 295 -26.82 30.02 -1.44
C ALA A 295 -28.24 29.54 -1.11
N ALA A 296 -28.37 28.61 -0.16
CA ALA A 296 -29.54 28.04 0.47
C ALA A 296 -30.45 29.05 1.19
N ALA A 297 -30.32 30.35 0.96
CA ALA A 297 -31.29 31.33 1.44
C ALA A 297 -32.51 31.43 0.50
N GLU A 298 -32.41 30.98 -0.75
CA GLU A 298 -33.56 30.96 -1.66
C GLU A 298 -34.41 29.69 -1.46
N PRO A 299 -35.75 29.82 -1.49
CA PRO A 299 -36.66 28.68 -1.38
C PRO A 299 -36.36 27.68 -2.51
N VAL A 300 -36.12 26.43 -2.13
CA VAL A 300 -35.77 25.35 -3.05
C VAL A 300 -36.98 25.07 -3.94
N ARG A 301 -36.89 25.43 -5.22
CA ARG A 301 -37.81 24.90 -6.25
C ARG A 301 -37.59 23.38 -6.37
N SER A 302 -38.63 22.65 -6.76
CA SER A 302 -38.53 21.22 -7.03
C SER A 302 -37.32 20.93 -7.92
N GLY A 303 -36.38 20.11 -7.46
CA GLY A 303 -35.15 19.82 -8.20
C GLY A 303 -35.45 19.16 -9.55
N PHE A 304 -36.55 18.42 -9.63
CA PHE A 304 -37.05 17.85 -10.88
C PHE A 304 -37.58 18.90 -11.86
N GLU A 305 -38.24 19.94 -11.36
CA GLU A 305 -38.70 21.07 -12.19
C GLU A 305 -37.51 21.88 -12.72
N LEU A 306 -36.50 22.08 -11.89
CA LEU A 306 -35.25 22.69 -12.31
C LEU A 306 -34.55 21.86 -13.39
N PHE A 307 -34.53 20.54 -13.21
CA PHE A 307 -33.95 19.60 -14.16
C PHE A 307 -34.70 19.56 -15.49
N SER A 308 -36.03 19.64 -15.49
CA SER A 308 -36.84 19.65 -16.72
C SER A 308 -36.70 20.95 -17.53
N GLN A 309 -36.36 22.06 -16.87
CA GLN A 309 -36.07 23.35 -17.52
C GLN A 309 -34.66 23.41 -18.12
N LEU A 310 -33.79 22.43 -17.84
CA LEU A 310 -32.47 22.41 -18.43
C LEU A 310 -32.56 22.10 -19.91
N GLU A 311 -32.16 23.06 -20.75
CA GLU A 311 -31.96 22.80 -22.18
C GLU A 311 -30.80 21.81 -22.38
N TRP A 312 -31.12 20.55 -22.64
CA TRP A 312 -30.14 19.59 -23.13
C TRP A 312 -29.79 20.02 -24.55
N GLY A 313 -28.79 20.88 -24.70
CA GLY A 313 -28.32 21.24 -26.03
C GLY A 313 -28.11 19.95 -26.81
N ASP A 314 -28.60 19.90 -28.06
CA ASP A 314 -28.52 18.72 -28.93
C ASP A 314 -27.05 18.34 -29.14
N GLY A 315 -26.49 17.59 -28.18
CA GLY A 315 -25.11 17.15 -28.21
C GLY A 315 -24.88 16.25 -29.41
N HIS A 316 -25.93 15.60 -29.90
CA HIS A 316 -25.92 14.83 -31.13
C HIS A 316 -25.85 15.72 -32.38
N SER A 317 -26.59 16.84 -32.46
CA SER A 317 -26.53 17.72 -33.64
C SER A 317 -25.21 18.47 -33.74
N LYS A 318 -24.63 18.93 -32.61
CA LYS A 318 -23.32 19.59 -32.61
C LYS A 318 -22.14 18.64 -32.82
N LEU A 319 -22.13 17.41 -32.29
CA LEU A 319 -21.04 16.47 -32.58
C LEU A 319 -21.09 15.92 -34.02
N THR A 320 -22.28 15.80 -34.61
CA THR A 320 -22.40 15.43 -36.03
C THR A 320 -22.13 16.61 -36.97
N SER A 321 -22.38 17.85 -36.56
CA SER A 321 -22.02 19.05 -37.32
C SER A 321 -20.55 19.48 -37.18
N ILE A 322 -19.80 18.97 -36.19
CA ILE A 322 -18.33 19.15 -36.11
C ILE A 322 -17.59 18.42 -37.26
N LYS A 323 -18.31 17.67 -38.11
CA LYS A 323 -17.71 17.06 -39.32
C LYS A 323 -17.37 18.03 -40.44
N GLN A 324 -17.64 19.33 -40.33
CA GLN A 324 -17.07 20.36 -41.23
C GLN A 324 -17.37 21.74 -40.61
N GLU A 325 -16.49 22.25 -39.74
CA GLU A 325 -16.34 23.72 -39.76
C GLU A 325 -15.84 24.04 -41.18
N PRO A 326 -16.48 24.96 -41.92
CA PRO A 326 -16.00 25.35 -43.25
C PRO A 326 -14.52 25.73 -43.10
N GLU A 327 -13.66 25.20 -43.97
CA GLU A 327 -12.20 25.39 -43.92
C GLU A 327 -11.80 26.86 -43.66
N GLU A 328 -12.61 27.80 -44.16
CA GLU A 328 -12.44 29.24 -43.98
C GLU A 328 -12.47 29.71 -42.51
N ASP A 329 -13.29 29.11 -41.63
CA ASP A 329 -13.38 29.52 -40.22
C ASP A 329 -12.22 28.95 -39.39
N LEU A 330 -11.75 27.76 -39.76
CA LEU A 330 -10.54 27.18 -39.19
C LEU A 330 -9.30 27.98 -39.60
N ASP A 331 -9.21 28.37 -40.87
CA ASP A 331 -8.14 29.22 -41.40
C ASP A 331 -8.13 30.61 -40.74
N MET A 332 -9.29 31.19 -40.45
CA MET A 332 -9.38 32.45 -39.70
C MET A 332 -8.85 32.30 -38.28
N LYS A 333 -9.24 31.22 -37.58
CA LYS A 333 -8.77 30.92 -36.22
C LYS A 333 -7.25 30.65 -36.20
N ILE A 334 -6.73 29.94 -37.20
CA ILE A 334 -5.29 29.71 -37.40
C ILE A 334 -4.56 31.03 -37.63
N LYS A 335 -5.04 31.88 -38.55
CA LYS A 335 -4.45 33.20 -38.82
C LYS A 335 -4.46 34.11 -37.58
N GLU A 336 -5.54 34.10 -36.81
CA GLU A 336 -5.60 34.89 -35.57
C GLU A 336 -4.64 34.34 -34.50
N TYR A 337 -4.52 33.02 -34.38
CA TYR A 337 -3.54 32.40 -33.50
C TYR A 337 -2.09 32.73 -33.91
N GLU A 338 -1.78 32.70 -35.21
CA GLU A 338 -0.48 33.11 -35.74
C GLU A 338 -0.17 34.58 -35.47
N ARG A 339 -1.16 35.49 -35.58
CA ARG A 339 -1.01 36.89 -35.18
C ARG A 339 -0.71 37.04 -33.70
N GLN A 340 -1.41 36.30 -32.84
CA GLN A 340 -1.16 36.30 -31.40
C GLN A 340 0.26 35.80 -31.09
N LEU A 341 0.69 34.73 -31.75
CA LEU A 341 2.04 34.18 -31.61
C LEU A 341 3.11 35.19 -32.07
N ALA A 342 2.87 35.91 -33.17
CA ALA A 342 3.75 36.95 -33.67
C ALA A 342 3.86 38.14 -32.70
N ARG A 343 2.74 38.58 -32.11
CA ARG A 343 2.73 39.62 -31.06
C ARG A 343 3.56 39.19 -29.85
N MET A 344 3.41 37.95 -29.39
CA MET A 344 4.19 37.43 -28.27
C MET A 344 5.68 37.33 -28.57
N LYS A 345 6.06 36.86 -29.77
CA LYS A 345 7.47 36.84 -30.21
C LYS A 345 8.08 38.23 -30.26
N THR A 346 7.32 39.23 -30.70
CA THR A 346 7.75 40.64 -30.75
C THR A 346 7.99 41.18 -29.34
N VAL A 347 7.09 40.90 -28.39
CA VAL A 347 7.26 41.28 -26.98
C VAL A 347 8.50 40.61 -26.37
N ALA A 348 8.68 39.31 -26.61
CA ALA A 348 9.84 38.58 -26.13
C ALA A 348 11.16 39.13 -26.71
N ALA A 349 11.18 39.48 -28.00
CA ALA A 349 12.33 40.10 -28.65
C ALA A 349 12.65 41.48 -28.07
N LYS A 350 11.63 42.32 -27.78
CA LYS A 350 11.81 43.62 -27.13
C LYS A 350 12.37 43.48 -25.71
N ILE A 351 11.92 42.48 -24.95
CA ILE A 351 12.48 42.18 -23.61
C ILE A 351 13.95 41.77 -23.74
N ALA A 352 14.28 40.87 -24.67
CA ALA A 352 15.65 40.43 -24.90
C ALA A 352 16.59 41.58 -25.36
N GLN A 353 16.08 42.54 -26.14
CA GLN A 353 16.84 43.73 -26.56
C GLN A 353 16.98 44.76 -25.44
N GLY A 354 15.98 44.91 -24.56
CA GLY A 354 16.05 45.77 -23.38
C GLY A 354 17.14 45.36 -22.40
N ASP A 355 17.34 44.04 -22.24
CA ASP A 355 18.40 43.50 -21.37
C ASP A 355 19.81 43.66 -21.99
N ALA A 356 19.92 43.79 -23.31
CA ALA A 356 21.20 44.02 -23.99
C ALA A 356 21.68 45.48 -23.87
N ALA A 357 20.76 46.44 -23.78
CA ALA A 357 21.09 47.86 -23.65
C ALA A 357 21.59 48.25 -22.24
N ALA A 358 21.31 47.45 -21.22
CA ALA A 358 21.75 47.70 -19.84
C ALA A 358 23.20 47.23 -19.54
N GLY A 359 23.90 46.65 -20.52
CA GLY A 359 25.22 46.01 -20.33
C GLY A 359 26.45 46.82 -20.78
N GLN A 360 26.29 48.04 -21.28
CA GLN A 360 27.42 48.88 -21.72
C GLN A 360 27.43 50.23 -20.99
N ALA A 361 27.86 50.22 -19.73
CA ALA A 361 28.45 51.39 -19.10
C ALA A 361 29.76 50.92 -18.44
N SER A 362 30.88 51.39 -18.99
CA SER A 362 32.22 51.16 -18.45
C SER A 362 32.58 52.27 -17.45
N PRO A 363 33.39 52.00 -16.42
CA PRO A 363 33.83 53.00 -15.47
C PRO A 363 35.12 53.63 -15.97
N THR A 364 35.15 54.96 -16.12
CA THR A 364 36.41 55.71 -16.11
C THR A 364 36.35 56.79 -15.05
N ASP A 365 37.42 56.79 -14.28
CA ASP A 365 37.86 57.70 -13.23
C ASP A 365 38.08 59.11 -13.81
N GLU A 366 37.64 60.15 -13.11
CA GLU A 366 38.47 61.34 -12.84
C GLU A 366 37.80 62.26 -11.83
N THR A 367 38.62 62.65 -10.85
CA THR A 367 38.32 63.57 -9.75
C THR A 367 38.64 64.99 -10.18
N GLN A 368 37.81 65.99 -9.85
CA GLN A 368 38.19 67.31 -9.25
C GLN A 368 36.99 68.30 -9.17
N PRO A 369 37.07 69.37 -8.35
CA PRO A 369 36.03 69.71 -7.38
C PRO A 369 35.29 71.04 -7.61
N ALA A 370 34.27 71.24 -6.76
CA ALA A 370 33.67 72.51 -6.31
C ALA A 370 32.92 73.37 -7.35
N THR A 371 31.64 73.62 -7.07
CA THR A 371 31.18 74.92 -6.53
C THR A 371 29.76 74.76 -5.98
N GLU A 372 29.57 75.17 -4.73
CA GLU A 372 28.28 75.60 -4.18
C GLU A 372 27.95 76.98 -4.75
N GLU A 373 26.76 77.15 -5.35
CA GLU A 373 25.99 78.40 -5.25
C GLU A 373 24.56 78.21 -5.82
N GLU A 374 23.59 78.74 -5.08
CA GLU A 374 22.17 79.04 -5.39
C GLU A 374 21.16 77.88 -5.63
N ILE A 375 20.35 77.49 -4.63
CA ILE A 375 19.12 78.14 -4.08
C ILE A 375 17.84 77.90 -4.91
N GLN A 376 16.95 77.10 -4.28
CA GLN A 376 15.47 77.13 -4.29
C GLN A 376 14.68 76.97 -5.60
N GLU A 377 13.86 75.93 -5.69
CA GLU A 377 12.41 76.07 -5.42
C GLU A 377 11.62 74.75 -5.56
N ASN A 378 10.87 74.42 -4.50
CA ASN A 378 9.47 73.98 -4.53
C ASN A 378 9.01 72.88 -5.51
N LYS A 379 8.82 71.64 -4.99
CA LYS A 379 7.50 71.00 -4.72
C LYS A 379 7.67 69.48 -4.52
N LYS A 380 7.50 69.02 -3.29
CA LYS A 380 6.28 68.38 -2.72
C LYS A 380 5.99 66.98 -3.27
N GLY A 381 5.99 65.97 -2.38
CA GLY A 381 5.15 64.78 -2.58
C GLY A 381 5.56 63.47 -1.90
N ASN A 382 5.51 63.42 -0.56
CA ASN A 382 5.19 62.24 0.27
C ASN A 382 5.75 60.84 -0.10
N LYS A 383 6.81 60.42 0.62
CA LYS A 383 6.99 59.01 1.04
C LYS A 383 6.94 58.90 2.56
N SER A 384 5.88 58.26 3.03
CA SER A 384 5.60 57.96 4.43
C SER A 384 6.57 56.90 4.99
N LYS A 385 7.11 57.22 6.17
CA LYS A 385 7.94 56.40 7.05
C LYS A 385 7.12 55.25 7.63
N ARG A 386 7.69 54.03 7.66
CA ARG A 386 7.26 52.96 8.56
C ARG A 386 8.36 52.74 9.59
N GLY A 387 8.12 53.26 10.79
CA GLY A 387 8.99 53.13 11.95
C GLY A 387 8.95 51.72 12.53
N THR A 388 10.11 51.28 13.00
CA THR A 388 10.34 50.07 13.80
C THR A 388 10.26 50.45 15.27
N GLU A 389 9.18 50.07 15.95
CA GLU A 389 9.10 50.11 17.41
C GLU A 389 9.56 48.78 18.02
N LYS A 390 10.49 48.90 18.97
CA LYS A 390 10.94 47.86 19.89
C LYS A 390 9.93 47.78 21.04
N ILE A 391 9.37 46.60 21.31
CA ILE A 391 8.62 46.33 22.54
C ILE A 391 9.46 45.40 23.43
N ALA A 392 9.70 45.86 24.64
CA ALA A 392 10.39 45.17 25.73
C ALA A 392 9.49 44.08 26.34
N ALA A 393 10.08 42.93 26.69
CA ALA A 393 9.41 41.83 27.37
C ALA A 393 9.65 41.90 28.89
N ALA A 394 8.57 41.95 29.67
CA ALA A 394 8.58 41.84 31.12
C ALA A 394 8.34 40.38 31.54
N ALA A 395 9.23 39.86 32.40
CA ALA A 395 9.13 38.56 33.03
C ALA A 395 8.23 38.63 34.28
N LYS A 396 7.35 37.65 34.46
CA LYS A 396 6.63 37.40 35.73
C LYS A 396 6.81 35.93 36.13
N THR A 397 7.37 35.75 37.32
CA THR A 397 7.56 34.52 38.09
C THR A 397 6.23 34.05 38.70
N LYS A 398 6.05 32.73 38.82
CA LYS A 398 4.94 32.08 39.57
C LYS A 398 5.51 31.38 40.84
N PRO A 399 4.78 31.35 41.97
CA PRO A 399 5.21 30.68 43.20
C PRO A 399 4.71 29.23 43.30
N ALA A 400 5.40 28.44 44.13
CA ALA A 400 5.16 27.03 44.44
C ALA A 400 4.07 26.80 45.51
N PRO A 401 3.46 25.59 45.58
CA PRO A 401 2.48 25.24 46.62
C PRO A 401 3.11 24.56 47.88
N PRO A 402 2.45 24.61 49.05
CA PRO A 402 2.95 24.08 50.33
C PRO A 402 2.53 22.61 50.59
N PRO A 403 3.11 21.94 51.63
CA PRO A 403 3.02 20.49 51.82
C PRO A 403 1.82 20.07 52.66
N GLN A 404 1.27 18.88 52.40
CA GLN A 404 0.20 18.26 53.18
C GLN A 404 0.72 17.12 54.08
N GLN A 405 0.14 17.06 55.28
CA GLN A 405 0.42 16.14 56.38
C GLN A 405 -0.35 14.80 56.24
N LYS A 406 0.24 13.72 56.77
CA LYS A 406 -0.37 12.39 56.98
C LYS A 406 -1.33 12.38 58.16
N PRO A 407 -2.29 11.43 58.18
CA PRO A 407 -2.66 10.78 59.43
C PRO A 407 -2.72 9.25 59.38
N ASP A 408 -2.71 8.66 60.58
CA ASP A 408 -2.44 7.28 60.98
C ASP A 408 -3.57 6.25 60.75
N ALA A 409 -3.17 4.97 60.85
CA ALA A 409 -3.95 3.73 60.80
C ALA A 409 -4.99 3.56 61.94
N PRO A 410 -5.93 2.58 61.84
CA PRO A 410 -5.69 1.33 62.59
C PRO A 410 -6.33 0.01 62.05
N ALA A 411 -5.65 -1.10 62.41
CA ALA A 411 -6.11 -2.41 62.94
C ALA A 411 -7.14 -3.35 62.21
N SER A 412 -6.61 -4.56 61.91
CA SER A 412 -7.19 -5.94 61.79
C SER A 412 -8.09 -6.34 63.01
N PRO A 413 -8.96 -7.41 63.04
CA PRO A 413 -8.74 -8.77 62.49
C PRO A 413 -9.96 -9.69 62.11
N GLY A 414 -9.67 -10.89 61.56
CA GLY A 414 -10.54 -12.09 61.70
C GLY A 414 -10.49 -13.16 60.59
N GLU A 415 -9.80 -14.29 60.84
CA GLU A 415 -10.06 -15.65 60.26
C GLU A 415 -11.28 -16.32 60.97
N PRO A 416 -11.85 -17.52 60.62
CA PRO A 416 -11.34 -18.65 59.79
C PRO A 416 -12.33 -19.44 58.86
N SER A 417 -11.76 -20.45 58.15
CA SER A 417 -12.21 -21.65 57.36
C SER A 417 -13.56 -22.38 57.71
N PRO A 418 -14.02 -23.53 57.08
CA PRO A 418 -13.51 -24.37 55.95
C PRO A 418 -14.55 -25.03 54.95
N ASN A 419 -14.03 -25.63 53.85
CA ASN A 419 -14.43 -26.82 53.00
C ASN A 419 -15.88 -27.40 52.95
N PRO A 420 -16.36 -27.98 51.80
CA PRO A 420 -16.10 -29.43 51.51
C PRO A 420 -16.08 -29.96 50.03
N ALA A 421 -15.30 -31.04 49.85
CA ALA A 421 -15.39 -32.33 49.11
C ALA A 421 -16.23 -32.60 47.82
N PRO A 422 -15.88 -33.65 47.01
CA PRO A 422 -16.22 -33.82 45.58
C PRO A 422 -17.15 -35.01 45.22
N THR A 423 -17.70 -35.04 43.99
CA THR A 423 -18.51 -36.17 43.47
C THR A 423 -18.12 -36.67 42.07
N LYS A 424 -17.71 -37.95 42.08
CA LYS A 424 -18.08 -39.12 41.24
C LYS A 424 -17.98 -39.15 39.70
N ARG A 425 -17.54 -40.36 39.28
CA ARG A 425 -17.09 -40.90 37.99
C ARG A 425 -18.17 -41.80 37.36
N VAL A 426 -18.25 -41.86 36.03
CA VAL A 426 -19.07 -42.84 35.27
C VAL A 426 -18.23 -43.52 34.16
N LYS A 427 -18.30 -44.86 34.09
CA LYS A 427 -17.79 -45.80 33.06
C LYS A 427 -18.81 -45.87 31.89
N GLY A 428 -18.57 -46.24 30.63
CA GLY A 428 -17.50 -46.89 29.85
C GLY A 428 -18.14 -47.50 28.57
N LYS A 429 -17.38 -48.01 27.59
CA LYS A 429 -17.75 -49.12 26.67
C LYS A 429 -16.58 -49.52 25.71
N GLN A 430 -16.47 -50.82 25.42
CA GLN A 430 -15.41 -51.55 24.69
C GLN A 430 -15.61 -51.60 23.16
N ALA A 431 -14.53 -51.88 22.42
CA ALA A 431 -14.43 -52.05 20.96
C ALA A 431 -14.12 -53.52 20.54
N PRO A 432 -14.37 -53.92 19.26
CA PRO A 432 -14.26 -55.29 18.75
C PRO A 432 -12.91 -55.57 18.00
N PRO A 433 -12.65 -56.81 17.49
CA PRO A 433 -11.34 -57.45 17.56
C PRO A 433 -10.40 -57.22 16.38
N GLU A 434 -9.12 -57.39 16.68
CA GLU A 434 -7.93 -57.09 15.90
C GLU A 434 -7.61 -58.22 14.90
N VAL A 435 -7.34 -57.85 13.64
CA VAL A 435 -6.78 -58.75 12.61
C VAL A 435 -5.27 -58.72 12.73
N ASP A 436 -4.65 -59.91 12.67
CA ASP A 436 -3.25 -60.18 13.04
C ASP A 436 -2.23 -59.44 12.14
N GLN A 437 -1.78 -58.28 12.63
CA GLN A 437 -0.79 -57.42 11.98
C GLN A 437 0.55 -58.11 11.71
N GLN A 438 0.85 -59.22 12.39
CA GLN A 438 2.14 -59.89 12.24
C GLN A 438 2.30 -60.55 10.86
N GLN A 439 1.21 -61.02 10.27
CA GLN A 439 1.23 -61.67 8.97
C GLN A 439 1.55 -60.65 7.85
N LEU A 440 1.01 -59.43 7.96
CA LEU A 440 1.25 -58.35 7.00
C LEU A 440 2.69 -57.82 7.05
N ILE A 441 3.28 -57.77 8.25
CA ILE A 441 4.67 -57.33 8.44
C ILE A 441 5.64 -58.35 7.83
N GLN A 442 5.32 -59.65 7.92
CA GLN A 442 6.18 -60.69 7.41
C GLN A 442 6.19 -60.74 5.87
N GLU A 443 5.04 -60.57 5.22
CA GLU A 443 4.96 -60.46 3.75
C GLU A 443 5.74 -59.23 3.22
N LEU A 444 5.67 -58.10 3.95
CA LEU A 444 6.38 -56.87 3.57
C LEU A 444 7.91 -57.03 3.68
N GLN A 445 8.40 -57.80 4.66
CA GLN A 445 9.83 -58.07 4.84
C GLN A 445 10.39 -58.99 3.75
N GLU A 446 9.63 -59.97 3.29
CA GLU A 446 10.03 -60.87 2.21
C GLU A 446 10.11 -60.16 0.86
N ALA A 447 9.16 -59.26 0.56
CA ALA A 447 9.16 -58.44 -0.64
C ALA A 447 10.40 -57.52 -0.73
N ASN A 448 10.76 -56.87 0.38
CA ASN A 448 11.94 -55.99 0.43
C ASN A 448 13.25 -56.75 0.24
N LYS A 449 13.33 -57.99 0.74
CA LYS A 449 14.52 -58.85 0.59
C LYS A 449 14.71 -59.30 -0.86
N ALA A 450 13.63 -59.57 -1.59
CA ALA A 450 13.68 -59.91 -3.02
C ALA A 450 14.21 -58.74 -3.87
N MET A 451 13.71 -57.53 -3.60
CA MET A 451 14.10 -56.31 -4.34
C MET A 451 15.58 -55.96 -4.16
N MET A 452 16.14 -56.12 -2.96
CA MET A 452 17.56 -55.85 -2.70
C MET A 452 18.50 -56.82 -3.43
N LYS A 453 18.05 -58.07 -3.63
CA LYS A 453 18.81 -59.10 -4.35
C LYS A 453 18.89 -58.79 -5.85
N GLU A 454 17.83 -58.22 -6.41
CA GLU A 454 17.76 -57.80 -7.82
C GLU A 454 18.60 -56.54 -8.09
N MET A 455 18.60 -55.58 -7.16
CA MET A 455 19.46 -54.39 -7.21
C MET A 455 20.96 -54.72 -7.17
N GLN A 456 21.38 -55.75 -6.43
CA GLN A 456 22.77 -56.20 -6.43
C GLN A 456 23.18 -56.84 -7.76
N LYS A 457 22.29 -57.61 -8.39
CA LYS A 457 22.52 -58.22 -9.70
C LYS A 457 22.77 -57.16 -10.80
N LEU A 458 21.97 -56.09 -10.79
CA LEU A 458 22.11 -54.97 -11.73
C LEU A 458 23.40 -54.15 -11.52
N ARG A 459 23.95 -54.14 -10.30
CA ARG A 459 25.24 -53.47 -10.02
C ARG A 459 26.42 -54.27 -10.54
N SER A 460 26.40 -55.61 -10.45
CA SER A 460 27.48 -56.45 -10.98
C SER A 460 27.56 -56.44 -12.52
N GLU A 461 26.45 -56.20 -13.21
CA GLU A 461 26.40 -56.15 -14.68
C GLU A 461 26.96 -54.84 -15.25
N LYS A 462 27.06 -53.77 -14.44
CA LYS A 462 27.50 -52.44 -14.88
C LYS A 462 29.01 -52.17 -14.80
N SER A 463 29.78 -53.06 -14.17
CA SER A 463 31.23 -52.87 -13.96
C SER A 463 32.13 -53.38 -15.10
N GLN A 464 31.59 -53.83 -16.24
CA GLN A 464 32.40 -54.44 -17.31
C GLN A 464 32.62 -53.60 -18.58
N SER A 465 32.18 -52.34 -18.68
CA SER A 465 32.38 -51.56 -19.93
C SER A 465 32.93 -50.14 -19.73
N SER A 466 34.25 -50.00 -19.63
CA SER A 466 34.94 -48.79 -20.13
C SER A 466 36.40 -49.07 -20.47
N SER A 467 36.75 -49.00 -21.76
CA SER A 467 38.12 -48.89 -22.25
C SER A 467 38.25 -47.67 -23.17
N SER A 468 39.45 -47.12 -23.18
CA SER A 468 39.88 -45.77 -23.57
C SER A 468 39.98 -45.50 -25.08
N THR A 469 39.72 -44.25 -25.52
CA THR A 469 40.45 -43.62 -26.64
C THR A 469 40.51 -42.09 -26.51
N SER A 470 41.70 -41.52 -26.74
CA SER A 470 42.01 -40.07 -26.78
C SER A 470 42.25 -39.61 -28.23
N THR A 471 41.84 -38.38 -28.59
CA THR A 471 42.04 -37.80 -29.94
C THR A 471 43.03 -36.60 -29.90
N PRO A 472 43.96 -36.44 -30.87
CA PRO A 472 44.99 -35.39 -30.83
C PRO A 472 44.66 -34.14 -31.68
N ALA A 473 45.43 -33.06 -31.46
CA ALA A 473 45.25 -31.71 -32.03
C ALA A 473 45.90 -31.52 -33.43
N PRO A 474 45.36 -30.61 -34.29
CA PRO A 474 45.84 -30.44 -35.66
C PRO A 474 46.98 -29.41 -35.81
N LYS A 475 47.90 -29.70 -36.74
CA LYS A 475 48.97 -28.82 -37.25
C LYS A 475 48.74 -28.49 -38.73
N ILE A 476 48.99 -27.23 -39.12
CA ILE A 476 49.41 -26.67 -40.44
C ILE A 476 48.59 -25.40 -40.83
N PRO A 477 49.25 -24.28 -41.21
CA PRO A 477 48.61 -23.05 -41.71
C PRO A 477 48.51 -22.99 -43.25
N ALA A 478 47.45 -22.37 -43.78
CA ALA A 478 47.21 -22.22 -45.23
C ALA A 478 47.71 -20.85 -45.80
N PRO A 479 48.08 -20.79 -47.09
CA PRO A 479 48.85 -19.69 -47.69
C PRO A 479 48.00 -18.56 -48.29
N SER A 480 48.64 -17.40 -48.47
CA SER A 480 48.08 -16.19 -49.09
C SER A 480 48.10 -16.24 -50.63
N PRO A 481 47.13 -15.63 -51.33
CA PRO A 481 47.29 -15.25 -52.73
C PRO A 481 47.34 -13.72 -52.93
N ALA A 482 48.15 -13.34 -53.92
CA ALA A 482 48.46 -12.00 -54.38
C ALA A 482 47.42 -11.43 -55.37
N GLY A 483 47.44 -10.10 -55.56
CA GLY A 483 47.17 -9.45 -56.85
C GLY A 483 45.77 -8.88 -57.10
N THR A 484 45.69 -7.55 -57.08
CA THR A 484 44.61 -6.59 -57.42
C THR A 484 43.87 -6.80 -58.76
N PRO A 485 42.59 -6.34 -58.90
CA PRO A 485 42.36 -4.96 -59.37
C PRO A 485 41.21 -4.19 -58.69
N VAL A 486 41.50 -2.90 -58.46
CA VAL A 486 40.66 -1.69 -58.30
C VAL A 486 39.13 -1.89 -58.22
N PRO A 487 38.48 -1.57 -57.06
CA PRO A 487 37.03 -1.56 -56.97
C PRO A 487 36.43 -0.19 -57.34
N ARG A 488 35.48 -0.23 -58.27
CA ARG A 488 34.51 0.84 -58.56
C ARG A 488 33.78 1.29 -57.29
N LYS A 489 33.68 2.62 -57.12
CA LYS A 489 32.79 3.30 -56.16
C LYS A 489 31.36 2.73 -56.27
N LYS A 490 30.92 2.00 -55.24
CA LYS A 490 29.50 1.79 -54.93
C LYS A 490 29.14 2.66 -53.72
N GLU A 491 28.04 3.37 -53.86
CA GLU A 491 27.46 4.25 -52.86
C GLU A 491 27.24 3.51 -51.52
N LYS A 492 27.70 4.15 -50.45
CA LYS A 492 27.47 3.71 -49.07
C LYS A 492 26.06 4.11 -48.64
N GLU A 493 25.15 3.14 -48.60
CA GLU A 493 24.01 3.22 -47.69
C GLU A 493 24.50 3.19 -46.24
N LYS A 494 24.15 4.24 -45.49
CA LYS A 494 24.41 4.36 -44.05
C LYS A 494 23.56 3.32 -43.29
N LYS A 495 24.16 2.19 -42.93
CA LYS A 495 23.61 1.30 -41.90
C LYS A 495 23.93 1.89 -40.53
N GLU A 496 22.93 2.46 -39.88
CA GLU A 496 23.02 2.94 -38.49
C GLU A 496 23.41 1.78 -37.56
N LYS A 497 24.53 1.93 -36.83
CA LYS A 497 24.85 1.12 -35.66
C LYS A 497 23.89 1.51 -34.53
N GLY A 498 22.75 0.82 -34.44
CA GLY A 498 21.93 0.82 -33.24
C GLY A 498 22.62 0.05 -32.11
N ASP A 499 22.63 0.61 -30.91
CA ASP A 499 23.00 -0.09 -29.68
C ASP A 499 22.25 -1.43 -29.58
N PRO A 500 22.87 -2.51 -29.06
CA PRO A 500 22.19 -3.79 -28.86
C PRO A 500 21.07 -3.60 -27.85
N LYS A 501 19.84 -3.43 -28.34
CA LYS A 501 18.63 -3.51 -27.52
C LYS A 501 18.63 -4.89 -26.88
N ASP A 502 18.45 -4.95 -25.55
CA ASP A 502 18.09 -6.16 -24.82
C ASP A 502 16.76 -6.67 -25.44
N VAL A 503 16.88 -7.54 -26.45
CA VAL A 503 15.75 -8.26 -27.03
C VAL A 503 15.26 -9.21 -25.94
N GLN A 504 14.15 -8.86 -25.28
CA GLN A 504 13.44 -9.81 -24.45
C GLN A 504 13.07 -11.00 -25.33
N PRO A 505 13.43 -12.24 -24.96
CA PRO A 505 12.99 -13.40 -25.72
C PRO A 505 11.45 -13.45 -25.72
N PRO A 506 10.81 -13.86 -26.83
CA PRO A 506 9.36 -14.00 -26.91
C PRO A 506 8.82 -14.85 -25.76
N ALA A 507 7.67 -14.45 -25.23
CA ALA A 507 7.03 -15.04 -24.06
C ALA A 507 6.71 -16.54 -24.23
N ASP A 508 6.62 -17.02 -25.48
CA ASP A 508 6.13 -18.36 -25.82
C ASP A 508 7.26 -19.35 -26.14
N ARG A 509 8.30 -19.42 -25.31
CA ARG A 509 9.24 -20.55 -25.42
C ARG A 509 8.64 -21.78 -24.74
N PRO A 510 8.49 -22.92 -25.44
CA PRO A 510 7.93 -24.13 -24.86
C PRO A 510 8.73 -24.57 -23.62
N ALA A 511 8.05 -25.26 -22.71
CA ALA A 511 8.68 -25.78 -21.50
C ALA A 511 9.87 -26.68 -21.87
N PRO A 512 11.04 -26.51 -21.23
CA PRO A 512 12.20 -27.36 -21.45
C PRO A 512 11.86 -28.81 -21.09
N GLN A 513 12.08 -29.73 -22.03
CA GLN A 513 11.64 -31.14 -21.93
C GLN A 513 12.61 -32.03 -21.14
N THR A 514 13.87 -31.61 -20.94
CA THR A 514 14.89 -32.42 -20.27
C THR A 514 15.37 -31.73 -18.99
N GLU A 515 15.71 -32.52 -17.97
CA GLU A 515 16.26 -32.02 -16.70
C GLU A 515 17.49 -31.12 -16.89
N GLY A 516 18.36 -31.47 -17.85
CA GLY A 516 19.50 -30.61 -18.22
C GLY A 516 19.09 -29.26 -18.81
N ALA A 517 17.99 -29.21 -19.57
CA ALA A 517 17.45 -27.96 -20.10
C ALA A 517 16.76 -27.12 -19.02
N LYS A 518 16.07 -27.75 -18.07
CA LYS A 518 15.49 -27.11 -16.88
C LYS A 518 16.55 -26.44 -16.01
N LEU A 519 17.62 -27.18 -15.67
CA LEU A 519 18.78 -26.66 -14.94
C LEU A 519 19.48 -25.52 -15.67
N ASN A 520 19.66 -25.62 -16.99
CA ASN A 520 20.25 -24.54 -17.78
C ASN A 520 19.37 -23.29 -17.82
N ARG A 521 18.04 -23.43 -17.82
CA ARG A 521 17.10 -22.29 -17.74
C ARG A 521 17.17 -21.61 -16.37
N LEU A 522 17.17 -22.39 -15.28
CA LEU A 522 17.38 -21.86 -13.92
C LEU A 522 18.73 -21.15 -13.78
N ARG A 523 19.81 -21.74 -14.32
CA ARG A 523 21.16 -21.14 -14.35
C ARG A 523 21.15 -19.81 -15.09
N ARG A 524 20.57 -19.74 -16.31
CA ARG A 524 20.52 -18.48 -17.07
C ARG A 524 19.78 -17.37 -16.33
N LEU A 525 18.77 -17.74 -15.54
CA LEU A 525 17.97 -16.84 -14.74
C LEU A 525 18.73 -16.34 -13.50
N CYS A 526 19.45 -17.24 -12.81
CA CYS A 526 20.09 -16.96 -11.52
C CYS A 526 21.56 -16.57 -11.59
N GLU A 527 22.31 -16.94 -12.64
CA GLU A 527 23.74 -16.69 -12.76
C GLU A 527 24.05 -15.20 -12.98
N LEU A 528 25.07 -14.69 -12.27
CA LEU A 528 25.56 -13.33 -12.45
C LEU A 528 26.30 -13.25 -13.80
N LYS A 529 25.87 -12.35 -14.69
CA LYS A 529 26.57 -12.15 -15.96
C LYS A 529 27.92 -11.46 -15.74
N PRO A 530 28.89 -11.58 -16.66
CA PRO A 530 30.16 -10.84 -16.59
C PRO A 530 30.00 -9.31 -16.45
N SER A 531 28.87 -8.77 -16.88
CA SER A 531 28.49 -7.36 -16.70
C SER A 531 28.10 -6.97 -15.25
N GLY A 532 28.10 -7.93 -14.32
CA GLY A 532 27.61 -7.77 -12.95
C GLY A 532 26.08 -7.76 -12.81
N ARG A 533 25.34 -7.87 -13.92
CA ARG A 533 23.86 -7.91 -13.91
C ARG A 533 23.36 -9.33 -13.66
N CYS A 534 22.27 -9.46 -12.90
CA CYS A 534 21.53 -10.71 -12.69
C CYS A 534 20.06 -10.47 -13.05
N HIS A 535 19.38 -11.49 -13.59
CA HIS A 535 17.96 -11.35 -13.93
C HIS A 535 17.05 -11.47 -12.71
N VAL A 536 17.55 -12.01 -11.60
CA VAL A 536 16.83 -12.13 -10.31
C VAL A 536 17.49 -11.24 -9.25
N PRO A 537 16.77 -10.90 -8.16
CA PRO A 537 17.35 -10.22 -7.01
C PRO A 537 18.57 -10.97 -6.44
N LYS A 538 19.53 -10.21 -5.90
CA LYS A 538 20.80 -10.74 -5.37
C LYS A 538 20.62 -11.87 -4.34
N ALA A 539 19.58 -11.80 -3.50
CA ALA A 539 19.27 -12.84 -2.52
C ALA A 539 18.91 -14.19 -3.16
N ILE A 540 18.23 -14.20 -4.31
CA ILE A 540 17.90 -15.43 -5.05
C ILE A 540 19.15 -15.98 -5.72
N HIS A 541 19.99 -15.11 -6.30
CA HIS A 541 21.29 -15.51 -6.84
C HIS A 541 22.17 -16.16 -5.77
N GLU A 542 22.29 -15.54 -4.59
CA GLU A 542 23.08 -16.07 -3.47
C GLU A 542 22.53 -17.42 -2.95
N LYS A 543 21.19 -17.59 -2.91
CA LYS A 543 20.56 -18.88 -2.59
C LYS A 543 20.96 -19.92 -3.64
N TRP A 544 20.69 -19.67 -4.91
CA TRP A 544 21.02 -20.58 -6.02
C TRP A 544 22.52 -20.95 -6.07
N ALA A 545 23.41 -19.98 -5.86
CA ALA A 545 24.85 -20.19 -5.89
C ALA A 545 25.34 -21.09 -4.75
N LYS A 546 24.73 -21.00 -3.57
CA LYS A 546 25.06 -21.81 -2.38
C LYS A 546 24.27 -23.11 -2.29
N SER A 547 23.22 -23.24 -3.09
CA SER A 547 22.28 -24.35 -2.97
C SER A 547 22.86 -25.69 -3.44
N THR A 548 22.48 -26.74 -2.71
CA THR A 548 22.75 -28.13 -3.07
C THR A 548 21.99 -28.51 -4.35
N ARG A 549 22.27 -29.69 -4.91
CA ARG A 549 21.54 -30.18 -6.09
C ARG A 549 20.04 -30.30 -5.82
N ALA A 550 19.67 -30.89 -4.69
CA ALA A 550 18.26 -31.04 -4.28
C ALA A 550 17.55 -29.69 -4.13
N GLU A 551 18.20 -28.69 -3.53
CA GLU A 551 17.61 -27.35 -3.43
C GLU A 551 17.46 -26.65 -4.79
N LYS A 552 18.34 -26.95 -5.76
CA LYS A 552 18.21 -26.45 -7.13
C LYS A 552 17.07 -27.14 -7.88
N GLU A 553 16.83 -28.41 -7.62
CA GLU A 553 15.68 -29.17 -8.14
C GLU A 553 14.37 -28.60 -7.57
N ALA A 554 14.28 -28.31 -6.26
CA ALA A 554 13.12 -27.62 -5.68
C ALA A 554 12.89 -26.20 -6.27
N MET A 555 13.95 -25.49 -6.64
CA MET A 555 13.82 -24.21 -7.36
C MET A 555 13.35 -24.37 -8.81
N ILE A 556 13.60 -25.53 -9.44
CA ILE A 556 13.04 -25.89 -10.75
C ILE A 556 11.56 -26.19 -10.61
N ASP A 557 11.15 -26.96 -9.60
CA ASP A 557 9.75 -27.28 -9.36
C ASP A 557 8.91 -26.01 -9.15
N GLU A 558 9.43 -25.03 -8.41
CA GLU A 558 8.78 -23.73 -8.27
C GLU A 558 8.72 -22.92 -9.58
N LEU A 559 9.70 -23.07 -10.48
CA LEU A 559 9.63 -22.49 -11.82
C LEU A 559 8.56 -23.17 -12.68
N GLU A 560 8.42 -24.49 -12.59
CA GLU A 560 7.42 -25.26 -13.33
C GLU A 560 6.01 -24.94 -12.86
N LYS A 561 5.78 -24.87 -11.55
CA LYS A 561 4.49 -24.47 -10.96
C LYS A 561 4.01 -23.10 -11.42
N VAL A 562 4.91 -22.19 -11.79
CA VAL A 562 4.57 -20.86 -12.31
C VAL A 562 4.70 -20.76 -13.83
N ASN A 563 4.64 -21.90 -14.51
CA ASN A 563 4.74 -22.03 -15.96
C ASN A 563 5.95 -21.27 -16.54
N TRP A 564 7.10 -21.40 -15.88
CA TRP A 564 8.37 -20.77 -16.23
C TRP A 564 8.35 -19.23 -16.30
N SER A 565 7.36 -18.60 -15.65
CA SER A 565 7.28 -17.14 -15.50
C SER A 565 8.32 -16.63 -14.51
N LYS A 566 9.25 -15.80 -15.00
CA LYS A 566 10.30 -15.20 -14.19
C LYS A 566 9.74 -14.41 -13.00
N ASP A 567 8.72 -13.58 -13.23
CA ASP A 567 8.27 -12.63 -12.22
C ASP A 567 7.50 -13.33 -11.10
N LEU A 568 6.69 -14.34 -11.45
CA LEU A 568 6.02 -15.19 -10.47
C LEU A 568 7.01 -16.05 -9.66
N PHE A 569 8.04 -16.59 -10.31
CA PHE A 569 9.12 -17.32 -9.63
C PHE A 569 9.87 -16.42 -8.64
N VAL A 570 10.27 -15.21 -9.08
CA VAL A 570 10.95 -14.25 -8.22
C VAL A 570 10.07 -13.89 -7.02
N SER A 571 8.77 -13.69 -7.24
CA SER A 571 7.81 -13.42 -6.17
C SER A 571 7.75 -14.56 -5.13
N ARG A 572 7.55 -15.81 -5.59
CA ARG A 572 7.44 -16.98 -4.70
C ARG A 572 8.72 -17.24 -3.90
N ILE A 573 9.87 -17.31 -4.57
CA ILE A 573 11.14 -17.56 -3.88
C ILE A 573 11.49 -16.42 -2.92
N THR A 574 11.17 -15.16 -3.26
CA THR A 574 11.35 -14.04 -2.34
C THR A 574 10.46 -14.18 -1.10
N LYS A 575 9.21 -14.64 -1.26
CA LYS A 575 8.30 -14.94 -0.14
C LYS A 575 8.89 -16.04 0.75
N THR A 576 9.38 -17.15 0.20
CA THR A 576 10.01 -18.23 0.96
C THR A 576 11.28 -17.77 1.71
N ILE A 577 12.15 -16.99 1.05
CA ILE A 577 13.35 -16.42 1.70
C ILE A 577 12.95 -15.48 2.84
N THR A 578 11.89 -14.70 2.65
CA THR A 578 11.40 -13.75 3.65
C THR A 578 10.75 -14.47 4.83
N GLN A 579 9.91 -15.48 4.58
CA GLN A 579 9.30 -16.33 5.62
C GLN A 579 10.37 -17.00 6.47
N LYS A 580 11.40 -17.62 5.85
CA LYS A 580 12.51 -18.23 6.60
C LYS A 580 13.26 -17.21 7.48
N LYS A 581 13.44 -15.98 7.00
CA LYS A 581 14.04 -14.89 7.78
C LYS A 581 13.13 -14.37 8.89
N THR A 582 11.82 -14.35 8.68
CA THR A 582 10.83 -13.95 9.69
C THR A 582 10.72 -15.00 10.78
N LEU A 583 10.69 -16.29 10.44
CA LEU A 583 10.74 -17.40 11.40
C LEU A 583 12.03 -17.36 12.24
N GLN A 584 13.17 -17.07 11.62
CA GLN A 584 14.43 -16.82 12.36
C GLN A 584 14.37 -15.58 13.27
N ARG A 585 13.50 -14.59 12.98
CA ARG A 585 13.32 -13.39 13.80
C ARG A 585 12.27 -13.52 14.89
N LYS A 586 11.34 -14.47 14.76
CA LYS A 586 10.34 -14.83 15.78
C LYS A 586 10.90 -15.71 16.90
N GLN A 587 12.20 -16.02 16.89
CA GLN A 587 12.85 -16.72 17.99
C GLN A 587 12.79 -15.86 19.26
N LYS A 588 11.95 -16.27 20.21
CA LYS A 588 11.89 -15.69 21.55
C LYS A 588 13.03 -16.29 22.37
N ARG A 589 13.56 -15.49 23.29
CA ARG A 589 14.67 -15.89 24.16
C ARG A 589 14.35 -15.48 25.58
N GLY A 590 14.52 -16.39 26.52
CA GLY A 590 14.15 -16.15 27.91
C GLY A 590 14.83 -17.10 28.87
N TRP A 591 14.70 -16.78 30.16
CA TRP A 591 15.21 -17.58 31.26
C TRP A 591 14.07 -18.38 31.88
N PHE A 592 14.12 -19.70 31.78
CA PHE A 592 13.04 -20.59 32.23
C PHE A 592 13.55 -21.60 33.25
N THR A 593 12.75 -21.90 34.28
CA THR A 593 12.97 -23.10 35.09
C THR A 593 12.52 -24.35 34.34
N LYS A 594 12.86 -25.55 34.83
CA LYS A 594 12.41 -26.81 34.21
C LYS A 594 10.88 -26.89 34.15
N GLU A 595 10.21 -26.43 35.22
CA GLU A 595 8.75 -26.38 35.32
C GLU A 595 8.17 -25.36 34.34
N GLN A 596 8.81 -24.20 34.15
CA GLN A 596 8.37 -23.19 33.18
C GLN A 596 8.57 -23.66 31.73
N MET A 597 9.63 -24.42 31.42
CA MET A 597 9.74 -25.03 30.08
C MET A 597 8.60 -26.01 29.81
N GLN A 598 8.22 -26.80 30.82
CA GLN A 598 7.12 -27.75 30.68
C GLN A 598 5.76 -27.05 30.55
N THR A 599 5.50 -26.05 31.38
CA THR A 599 4.18 -25.39 31.47
C THR A 599 4.00 -24.26 30.47
N THR A 600 5.02 -23.42 30.27
CA THR A 600 4.96 -22.24 29.39
C THR A 600 5.35 -22.57 27.96
N LEU A 601 6.32 -23.47 27.75
CA LEU A 601 6.78 -23.84 26.39
C LEU A 601 6.18 -25.16 25.91
N GLY A 602 5.46 -25.90 26.76
CA GLY A 602 4.88 -27.20 26.41
C GLY A 602 5.91 -28.31 26.16
N TRP A 603 7.17 -28.13 26.60
CA TRP A 603 8.23 -29.08 26.29
C TRP A 603 8.09 -30.39 27.04
N SER A 604 8.37 -31.50 26.35
CA SER A 604 8.39 -32.83 26.97
C SER A 604 9.56 -32.97 27.96
N THR A 605 9.43 -33.87 28.93
CA THR A 605 10.46 -34.11 29.96
C THR A 605 11.80 -34.55 29.37
N SER A 606 11.78 -35.31 28.26
CA SER A 606 12.99 -35.71 27.53
C SER A 606 13.68 -34.51 26.88
N TYR A 607 12.92 -33.63 26.25
CA TYR A 607 13.46 -32.43 25.60
C TYR A 607 14.05 -31.44 26.62
N ILE A 608 13.36 -31.25 27.75
CA ILE A 608 13.86 -30.44 28.88
C ILE A 608 15.17 -31.02 29.41
N LYS A 609 15.29 -32.34 29.55
CA LYS A 609 16.51 -32.99 30.00
C LYS A 609 17.69 -32.70 29.07
N CYS A 610 17.49 -32.82 27.75
CA CYS A 610 18.51 -32.49 26.75
C CYS A 610 18.93 -31.01 26.81
N ALA A 611 17.97 -30.08 26.89
CA ALA A 611 18.27 -28.65 26.97
C ALA A 611 19.08 -28.29 28.23
N VAL A 612 18.76 -28.92 29.36
CA VAL A 612 19.49 -28.75 30.62
C VAL A 612 20.90 -29.30 30.53
N GLU A 613 21.09 -30.50 29.96
CA GLU A 613 22.42 -31.10 29.75
C GLU A 613 23.32 -30.21 28.89
N VAL A 614 22.78 -29.59 27.83
CA VAL A 614 23.51 -28.62 27.00
C VAL A 614 23.92 -27.38 27.80
N CYS A 615 23.00 -26.82 28.59
CA CYS A 615 23.27 -25.63 29.38
C CYS A 615 24.27 -25.88 30.53
N GLU A 616 24.26 -27.06 31.15
CA GLU A 616 25.12 -27.42 32.28
C GLU A 616 26.49 -28.00 31.86
N LYS A 617 26.74 -28.15 30.56
CA LYS A 617 28.04 -28.59 30.04
C LYS A 617 29.14 -27.59 30.43
N PRO A 618 30.34 -28.05 30.86
CA PRO A 618 31.45 -27.15 31.21
C PRO A 618 31.75 -26.16 30.08
N GLY A 619 31.91 -24.87 30.41
CA GLY A 619 32.08 -23.78 29.44
C GLY A 619 30.78 -23.08 29.02
N ASN A 620 29.62 -23.56 29.45
CA ASN A 620 28.31 -22.95 29.20
C ASN A 620 27.70 -22.29 30.46
N GLU A 621 28.50 -21.84 31.41
CA GLU A 621 28.02 -21.24 32.67
C GLU A 621 27.15 -19.99 32.47
N ARG A 622 27.21 -19.39 31.27
CA ARG A 622 26.36 -18.25 30.86
C ARG A 622 24.95 -18.65 30.41
N LEU A 623 24.67 -19.94 30.21
CA LEU A 623 23.37 -20.45 29.75
C LEU A 623 22.48 -20.91 30.90
N TRP A 624 22.92 -20.79 32.15
CA TRP A 624 22.09 -21.04 33.32
C TRP A 624 22.44 -20.06 34.46
N LYS A 625 21.49 -19.80 35.35
CA LYS A 625 21.70 -18.99 36.57
C LYS A 625 20.81 -19.48 37.69
N LYS A 626 21.18 -19.19 38.95
CA LYS A 626 20.28 -19.39 40.09
C LYS A 626 19.17 -18.35 40.03
N ASP A 627 17.95 -18.74 40.38
CA ASP A 627 16.85 -17.80 40.49
C ASP A 627 17.11 -16.76 41.59
N ARG A 628 16.67 -15.51 41.36
CA ARG A 628 16.94 -14.38 42.24
C ARG A 628 16.23 -14.52 43.59
N TYR A 629 15.00 -15.05 43.58
CA TYR A 629 14.15 -15.15 44.75
C TYR A 629 14.28 -16.52 45.43
N ASN A 630 14.52 -17.58 44.65
CA ASN A 630 14.75 -18.91 45.19
C ASN A 630 16.07 -19.51 44.70
N ARG A 631 17.13 -19.35 45.50
CA ARG A 631 18.49 -19.84 45.16
C ARG A 631 18.59 -21.35 44.93
N LYS A 632 17.57 -22.13 45.33
CA LYS A 632 17.49 -23.59 45.06
C LYS A 632 17.04 -23.89 43.63
N LEU A 633 16.36 -22.95 42.97
CA LEU A 633 15.92 -23.10 41.59
C LEU A 633 17.00 -22.60 40.62
N ARG A 634 17.15 -23.32 39.51
CA ARG A 634 17.99 -22.91 38.38
C ARG A 634 17.09 -22.50 37.22
N LYS A 635 17.44 -21.39 36.58
CA LYS A 635 16.88 -20.93 35.31
C LYS A 635 17.89 -21.15 34.20
N TYR A 636 17.41 -21.59 33.04
CA TYR A 636 18.20 -21.89 31.87
C TYR A 636 17.81 -20.93 30.74
N TYR A 637 18.79 -20.45 29.99
CA TYR A 637 18.58 -19.56 28.87
C TYR A 637 18.24 -20.40 27.64
N VAL A 638 17.02 -20.21 27.14
CA VAL A 638 16.51 -20.99 26.01
C VAL A 638 15.99 -20.09 24.92
N VAL A 639 16.25 -20.49 23.68
CA VAL A 639 15.75 -19.87 22.46
C VAL A 639 14.73 -20.81 21.87
N TYR A 640 13.50 -20.35 21.72
CA TYR A 640 12.39 -21.14 21.19
C TYR A 640 11.64 -20.34 20.12
N GLY A 641 11.12 -21.03 19.11
CA GLY A 641 10.15 -20.46 18.18
C GLY A 641 8.75 -20.74 18.70
N GLU A 642 7.82 -19.80 18.56
CA GLU A 642 6.41 -20.19 18.46
C GLU A 642 6.26 -20.86 17.10
N GLU A 643 5.96 -22.15 17.10
CA GLU A 643 5.41 -22.78 15.90
C GLU A 643 4.08 -22.07 15.64
N ASP A 644 3.93 -21.47 14.46
CA ASP A 644 2.65 -20.91 14.05
C ASP A 644 1.70 -22.13 13.92
N ASP A 645 0.63 -22.22 14.72
CA ASP A 645 -0.44 -23.23 14.66
C ASP A 645 -1.18 -23.29 13.28
N ASP A 646 -0.67 -22.58 12.26
CA ASP A 646 -1.18 -22.48 10.89
C ASP A 646 -0.36 -23.31 9.88
N ILE A 647 0.50 -24.24 10.32
CA ILE A 647 1.02 -25.29 9.44
C ILE A 647 -0.09 -26.33 9.28
N SER A 648 -0.72 -26.35 8.11
CA SER A 648 -1.77 -27.34 7.80
C SER A 648 -1.28 -28.77 8.03
N GLU A 649 -2.11 -29.63 8.63
CA GLU A 649 -1.88 -31.06 8.91
C GLU A 649 -1.31 -31.87 7.72
N ASN A 650 -1.36 -31.34 6.49
CA ASN A 650 -0.78 -31.95 5.29
C ASN A 650 0.76 -31.89 5.20
N GLU A 651 1.45 -30.98 5.90
CA GLU A 651 2.94 -30.93 5.89
C GLU A 651 3.58 -31.80 6.98
N GLU A 652 2.88 -32.11 8.07
CA GLU A 652 3.35 -33.02 9.13
C GLU A 652 3.38 -34.49 8.68
N GLN A 653 2.46 -34.92 7.81
CA GLN A 653 2.47 -36.29 7.28
C GLN A 653 3.66 -36.56 6.33
N HIS A 654 4.17 -35.53 5.65
CA HIS A 654 5.32 -35.69 4.76
C HIS A 654 6.67 -35.70 5.48
N GLN A 655 6.79 -35.07 6.66
CA GLN A 655 8.04 -35.08 7.44
C GLN A 655 8.21 -36.34 8.29
N HIS A 656 7.13 -36.99 8.74
CA HIS A 656 7.23 -38.23 9.50
C HIS A 656 7.59 -39.47 8.66
N GLN A 657 7.54 -39.39 7.33
CA GLN A 657 7.86 -40.51 6.44
C GLN A 657 9.34 -40.58 6.00
N GLU A 658 10.16 -39.55 6.26
CA GLU A 658 11.56 -39.49 5.79
C GLU A 658 12.65 -39.51 6.87
N SER A 659 12.35 -39.62 8.18
CA SER A 659 13.39 -39.70 9.21
C SER A 659 13.73 -41.14 9.62
N GLY A 660 14.26 -41.91 8.68
CA GLY A 660 15.03 -43.12 8.97
C GLY A 660 16.51 -42.79 9.12
N GLU A 661 17.03 -42.88 10.34
CA GLU A 661 18.46 -42.93 10.69
C GLU A 661 19.38 -41.85 10.06
N ALA A 662 19.38 -40.66 10.67
CA ALA A 662 20.54 -39.78 10.63
C ALA A 662 20.72 -39.10 11.99
N THR A 663 21.89 -39.30 12.61
CA THR A 663 22.31 -38.61 13.83
C THR A 663 22.53 -37.13 13.53
N GLU A 664 21.51 -36.30 13.74
CA GLU A 664 21.63 -34.85 13.61
C GLU A 664 22.35 -34.25 14.82
N GLU A 665 23.52 -33.67 14.54
CA GLU A 665 24.33 -32.90 15.47
C GLU A 665 23.71 -31.50 15.67
N VAL A 666 22.94 -31.33 16.74
CA VAL A 666 22.26 -30.06 17.08
C VAL A 666 23.29 -28.97 17.35
N THR A 667 23.41 -28.00 16.44
CA THR A 667 24.38 -26.89 16.55
C THR A 667 23.74 -25.66 17.22
N PHE A 668 24.13 -25.34 18.47
CA PHE A 668 23.70 -24.13 19.19
C PHE A 668 24.64 -22.95 18.93
N LYS A 669 24.07 -21.76 18.63
CA LYS A 669 24.82 -20.49 18.45
C LYS A 669 24.74 -19.63 19.72
N VAL A 670 25.90 -19.32 20.32
CA VAL A 670 26.01 -18.42 21.48
C VAL A 670 26.19 -16.97 21.01
N LEU A 671 25.34 -16.04 21.49
CA LEU A 671 25.47 -14.59 21.26
C LEU A 671 25.38 -13.86 22.62
N GLY A 672 26.43 -13.12 22.98
CA GLY A 672 26.49 -12.36 24.24
C GLY A 672 26.16 -10.88 24.04
N GLN A 673 25.27 -10.32 24.88
CA GLN A 673 25.14 -8.88 25.11
C GLN A 673 24.42 -8.63 26.45
N GLU A 674 24.93 -7.67 27.24
CA GLU A 674 24.48 -7.33 28.60
C GLU A 674 23.37 -6.25 28.58
N CYS A 675 22.36 -6.41 29.43
CA CYS A 675 21.42 -5.36 29.85
C CYS A 675 21.20 -5.48 31.37
N GLY A 676 21.18 -4.35 32.07
CA GLY A 676 20.83 -4.24 33.48
C GLY A 676 19.65 -3.30 33.65
N ASP A 677 18.72 -3.65 34.54
CA ASP A 677 17.57 -2.83 34.92
C ASP A 677 17.29 -2.98 36.42
N SER A 678 16.82 -1.89 37.03
CA SER A 678 16.36 -1.77 38.42
C SER A 678 14.94 -1.22 38.42
N GLU A 679 14.01 -1.89 39.11
CA GLU A 679 12.60 -1.47 39.24
C GLU A 679 12.20 -1.40 40.73
N SER A 680 11.24 -0.52 41.01
CA SER A 680 10.78 -0.08 42.34
C SER A 680 9.28 -0.30 42.54
N GLU A 681 8.88 -0.34 43.81
CA GLU A 681 7.66 -0.87 44.45
C GLU A 681 6.34 -0.12 44.17
N GLU A 682 5.89 -0.03 42.91
CA GLU A 682 4.58 0.57 42.54
C GLU A 682 3.54 -0.46 42.04
N ASP A 683 3.72 -1.76 42.34
CA ASP A 683 3.13 -2.85 41.55
C ASP A 683 1.81 -3.46 42.09
N ASP A 684 1.47 -3.30 43.36
CA ASP A 684 0.38 -4.11 43.96
C ASP A 684 -1.05 -3.66 43.57
N GLU A 685 -1.28 -2.37 43.24
CA GLU A 685 -2.58 -1.92 42.69
C GLU A 685 -2.70 -2.19 41.19
N LYS A 686 -1.58 -2.13 40.46
CA LYS A 686 -1.52 -2.49 39.04
C LYS A 686 -1.75 -3.98 38.83
N GLU A 687 -1.38 -4.84 39.78
CA GLU A 687 -1.53 -6.28 39.65
C GLU A 687 -3.01 -6.73 39.67
N LYS A 688 -3.86 -6.12 40.52
CA LYS A 688 -5.31 -6.44 40.56
C LYS A 688 -6.07 -5.92 39.34
N GLU A 689 -5.70 -4.74 38.84
CA GLU A 689 -6.26 -4.19 37.60
C GLU A 689 -5.78 -5.00 36.38
N ALA A 690 -4.51 -5.41 36.37
CA ALA A 690 -3.97 -6.32 35.36
C ALA A 690 -4.63 -7.71 35.39
N GLU A 691 -4.99 -8.23 36.56
CA GLU A 691 -5.67 -9.52 36.67
C GLU A 691 -7.11 -9.46 36.13
N GLN A 692 -7.85 -8.37 36.37
CA GLN A 692 -9.18 -8.16 35.75
C GLN A 692 -9.10 -7.94 34.24
N ILE A 693 -8.12 -7.16 33.77
CA ILE A 693 -7.85 -6.97 32.33
C ILE A 693 -7.53 -8.32 31.67
N ASN A 694 -6.78 -9.19 32.35
CA ASN A 694 -6.40 -10.51 31.84
C ASN A 694 -7.59 -11.48 31.74
N VAL A 695 -8.57 -11.41 32.65
CA VAL A 695 -9.82 -12.20 32.53
C VAL A 695 -10.65 -11.74 31.34
N ALA A 696 -10.84 -10.43 31.17
CA ALA A 696 -11.56 -9.87 30.03
C ALA A 696 -10.87 -10.17 28.68
N GLU A 697 -9.54 -10.14 28.65
CA GLU A 697 -8.74 -10.50 27.48
C GLU A 697 -8.87 -11.98 27.14
N LYS A 698 -8.84 -12.89 28.13
CA LYS A 698 -9.06 -14.32 27.93
C LYS A 698 -10.45 -14.62 27.36
N ASP A 699 -11.49 -13.95 27.85
CA ASP A 699 -12.85 -14.16 27.35
C ASP A 699 -13.04 -13.56 25.94
N TYR A 700 -12.38 -12.44 25.64
CA TYR A 700 -12.30 -11.93 24.26
C TYR A 700 -11.60 -12.91 23.32
N LEU A 701 -10.50 -13.54 23.73
CA LEU A 701 -9.80 -14.54 22.93
C LEU A 701 -10.64 -15.80 22.69
N LYS A 702 -11.38 -16.28 23.70
CA LYS A 702 -12.35 -17.38 23.51
C LYS A 702 -13.44 -17.01 22.52
N PHE A 703 -13.97 -15.79 22.60
CA PHE A 703 -14.99 -15.29 21.68
C PHE A 703 -14.43 -15.14 20.25
N ALA A 704 -13.20 -14.65 20.09
CA ALA A 704 -12.52 -14.57 18.80
C ALA A 704 -12.35 -15.97 18.17
N SER A 705 -11.87 -16.94 18.95
CA SER A 705 -11.74 -18.35 18.52
C SER A 705 -13.09 -18.95 18.09
N PHE A 706 -14.17 -18.67 18.84
CA PHE A 706 -15.52 -19.07 18.47
C PHE A 706 -15.95 -18.49 17.11
N THR A 707 -15.72 -17.19 16.87
CA THR A 707 -16.07 -16.56 15.57
C THR A 707 -15.27 -17.13 14.40
N SER A 708 -13.98 -17.42 14.59
CA SER A 708 -13.16 -18.10 13.58
C SER A 708 -13.66 -19.51 13.29
N SER A 709 -14.10 -20.25 14.32
CA SER A 709 -14.68 -21.58 14.12
C SER A 709 -15.98 -21.55 13.30
N LEU A 710 -16.82 -20.50 13.43
CA LEU A 710 -18.03 -20.37 12.62
C LEU A 710 -17.69 -20.17 11.13
N LEU A 711 -16.70 -19.33 10.84
CA LEU A 711 -16.25 -19.06 9.47
C LEU A 711 -15.63 -20.32 8.83
N THR A 712 -14.79 -21.05 9.58
CA THR A 712 -14.20 -22.31 9.10
C THR A 712 -15.27 -23.37 8.83
N ARG A 713 -16.31 -23.48 9.68
CA ARG A 713 -17.44 -24.39 9.43
C ARG A 713 -18.23 -23.99 8.19
N SER A 714 -18.51 -22.70 8.01
CA SER A 714 -19.18 -22.18 6.82
C SER A 714 -18.38 -22.48 5.54
N SER A 715 -17.06 -22.30 5.57
CA SER A 715 -16.19 -22.62 4.42
C SER A 715 -16.23 -24.11 4.08
N LYS A 716 -16.08 -24.99 5.09
CA LYS A 716 -16.11 -26.45 4.87
C LYS A 716 -17.45 -26.94 4.31
N LEU A 717 -18.57 -26.34 4.75
CA LEU A 717 -19.89 -26.64 4.19
C LEU A 717 -20.02 -26.16 2.74
N SER A 718 -19.47 -24.98 2.41
CA SER A 718 -19.44 -24.48 1.03
C SER A 718 -18.64 -25.39 0.12
N ASP A 719 -17.48 -25.88 0.57
CA ASP A 719 -16.66 -26.83 -0.20
C ASP A 719 -17.41 -28.15 -0.44
N LEU A 720 -18.14 -28.64 0.57
CA LEU A 720 -18.97 -29.84 0.46
C LEU A 720 -20.14 -29.65 -0.53
N VAL A 721 -20.80 -28.49 -0.52
CA VAL A 721 -21.83 -28.15 -1.51
C VAL A 721 -21.24 -28.19 -2.92
N SER A 722 -20.09 -27.54 -3.14
CA SER A 722 -19.43 -27.56 -4.46
C SER A 722 -19.01 -28.96 -4.91
N GLN A 723 -18.56 -29.81 -3.98
CA GLN A 723 -18.26 -31.22 -4.29
C GLN A 723 -19.51 -31.98 -4.72
N LEU A 724 -20.61 -31.86 -3.96
CA LEU A 724 -21.89 -32.53 -4.28
C LEU A 724 -22.47 -32.05 -5.62
N GLU A 725 -22.38 -30.75 -5.92
CA GLU A 725 -22.79 -30.19 -7.21
C GLU A 725 -21.94 -30.74 -8.36
N SER A 726 -20.63 -30.88 -8.16
CA SER A 726 -19.72 -31.44 -9.17
C SER A 726 -19.97 -32.94 -9.43
N GLU A 727 -20.32 -33.72 -8.40
CA GLU A 727 -20.66 -35.14 -8.52
C GLU A 727 -22.02 -35.39 -9.19
N LEU A 728 -22.94 -34.41 -9.08
CA LEU A 728 -24.21 -34.43 -9.80
C LEU A 728 -23.99 -34.31 -11.31
N GLY A 729 -23.03 -33.49 -11.75
CA GLY A 729 -22.77 -33.24 -13.17
C GLY A 729 -24.04 -32.89 -13.96
N ASP A 730 -24.06 -33.18 -15.26
CA ASP A 730 -25.24 -33.04 -16.12
C ASP A 730 -26.20 -34.25 -16.05
N LYS A 731 -26.14 -35.06 -14.97
CA LYS A 731 -27.03 -36.22 -14.84
C LYS A 731 -28.49 -35.74 -14.81
N ASP A 732 -29.37 -36.53 -15.45
CA ASP A 732 -30.79 -36.21 -15.57
C ASP A 732 -31.40 -35.85 -14.21
N LYS A 733 -31.84 -34.60 -14.08
CA LYS A 733 -32.42 -34.01 -12.85
C LYS A 733 -33.68 -34.75 -12.39
N GLU A 734 -34.23 -35.64 -13.22
CA GLU A 734 -35.43 -36.40 -12.91
C GLU A 734 -35.18 -37.66 -12.08
N THR A 735 -33.93 -38.13 -11.95
CA THR A 735 -33.64 -39.32 -11.14
C THR A 735 -33.97 -39.08 -9.66
N VAL A 736 -34.47 -40.12 -8.98
CA VAL A 736 -34.81 -40.07 -7.55
C VAL A 736 -33.59 -39.71 -6.71
N GLU A 737 -32.40 -40.15 -7.14
CA GLU A 737 -31.13 -39.86 -6.49
C GLU A 737 -30.72 -38.38 -6.65
N ALA A 738 -30.84 -37.80 -7.85
CA ALA A 738 -30.62 -36.37 -8.05
C ALA A 738 -31.57 -35.50 -7.20
N LYS A 739 -32.84 -35.88 -7.08
CA LYS A 739 -33.81 -35.19 -6.21
C LYS A 739 -33.44 -35.30 -4.72
N ARG A 740 -32.87 -36.43 -4.29
CA ARG A 740 -32.43 -36.63 -2.91
C ARG A 740 -31.20 -35.78 -2.60
N VAL A 741 -30.21 -35.76 -3.49
CA VAL A 741 -29.00 -34.95 -3.31
C VAL A 741 -29.34 -33.46 -3.39
N GLY A 742 -30.23 -33.04 -4.28
CA GLY A 742 -30.69 -31.64 -4.35
C GLY A 742 -31.32 -31.15 -3.04
N LYS A 743 -32.08 -32.00 -2.33
CA LYS A 743 -32.59 -31.66 -0.99
C LYS A 743 -31.49 -31.54 0.06
N SER A 744 -30.45 -32.38 -0.02
CA SER A 744 -29.29 -32.30 0.87
C SER A 744 -28.46 -31.04 0.61
N VAL A 745 -28.26 -30.67 -0.66
CA VAL A 745 -27.59 -29.42 -1.05
C VAL A 745 -28.35 -28.21 -0.50
N GLN A 746 -29.67 -28.16 -0.71
CA GLN A 746 -30.49 -27.07 -0.16
C GLN A 746 -30.36 -26.97 1.38
N ALA A 747 -30.41 -28.09 2.10
CA ALA A 747 -30.27 -28.09 3.55
C ALA A 747 -28.88 -27.61 4.03
N LEU A 748 -27.83 -27.88 3.24
CA LEU A 748 -26.48 -27.38 3.50
C LEU A 748 -26.37 -25.88 3.22
N GLU A 749 -26.97 -25.38 2.14
CA GLU A 749 -27.06 -23.95 1.83
C GLU A 749 -27.79 -23.17 2.94
N ASP A 750 -28.93 -23.69 3.40
CA ASP A 750 -29.68 -23.10 4.52
C ASP A 750 -28.81 -23.06 5.81
N SER A 751 -28.00 -24.10 6.04
CA SER A 751 -27.08 -24.16 7.18
C SER A 751 -25.93 -23.15 7.06
N ILE A 752 -25.41 -22.93 5.84
CA ILE A 752 -24.41 -21.90 5.55
C ILE A 752 -24.99 -20.50 5.81
N GLU A 753 -26.23 -20.24 5.39
CA GLU A 753 -26.91 -18.97 5.63
C GLU A 753 -27.09 -18.68 7.13
N ILE A 754 -27.48 -19.69 7.91
CA ILE A 754 -27.58 -19.57 9.37
C ILE A 754 -26.22 -19.24 10.00
N LEU A 755 -25.15 -19.93 9.60
CA LEU A 755 -23.79 -19.68 10.12
C LEU A 755 -23.30 -18.28 9.77
N ASN A 756 -23.55 -17.80 8.54
CA ASN A 756 -23.20 -16.44 8.12
C ASN A 756 -23.99 -15.37 8.89
N THR A 757 -25.27 -15.64 9.19
CA THR A 757 -26.10 -14.77 10.03
C THR A 757 -25.59 -14.70 11.46
N GLN A 758 -25.23 -15.85 12.05
CA GLN A 758 -24.62 -15.92 13.39
C GLN A 758 -23.27 -15.19 13.45
N PHE A 759 -22.43 -15.37 12.43
CA PHE A 759 -21.16 -14.65 12.31
C PHE A 759 -21.37 -13.13 12.24
N SER A 760 -22.31 -12.67 11.41
CA SER A 760 -22.65 -11.24 11.29
C SER A 760 -23.15 -10.65 12.61
N THR A 761 -23.95 -11.42 13.35
CA THR A 761 -24.42 -11.03 14.69
C THR A 761 -23.26 -10.91 15.67
N CYS A 762 -22.30 -11.85 15.64
CA CYS A 762 -21.11 -11.78 16.48
C CYS A 762 -20.24 -10.55 16.17
N GLU A 763 -20.10 -10.16 14.90
CA GLU A 763 -19.36 -8.95 14.51
C GLU A 763 -20.04 -7.66 15.01
N LEU A 764 -21.38 -7.60 15.00
CA LEU A 764 -22.12 -6.51 15.62
C LEU A 764 -21.86 -6.43 17.14
N ILE A 765 -21.88 -7.58 17.84
CA ILE A 765 -21.55 -7.63 19.27
C ILE A 765 -20.11 -7.18 19.53
N LYS A 766 -19.14 -7.53 18.66
CA LYS A 766 -17.76 -7.00 18.79
C LYS A 766 -17.72 -5.48 18.67
N LEU A 767 -18.51 -4.93 17.76
CA LEU A 767 -18.60 -3.49 17.55
C LEU A 767 -19.16 -2.80 18.79
N ASP A 768 -20.29 -3.30 19.32
CA ASP A 768 -20.94 -2.75 20.52
C ASP A 768 -20.04 -2.87 21.76
N ALA A 769 -19.35 -4.01 21.93
CA ALA A 769 -18.41 -4.20 23.03
C ALA A 769 -17.13 -3.35 22.91
N ALA A 770 -16.77 -2.93 21.69
CA ALA A 770 -15.68 -1.97 21.48
C ALA A 770 -16.11 -0.56 21.88
N VAL A 771 -17.34 -0.16 21.51
CA VAL A 771 -17.93 1.14 21.91
C VAL A 771 -18.03 1.25 23.43
N LEU A 772 -18.54 0.21 24.12
CA LEU A 772 -18.66 0.23 25.58
C LEU A 772 -17.31 0.30 26.32
N ARG A 773 -16.23 -0.23 25.72
CA ARG A 773 -14.87 -0.13 26.27
C ARG A 773 -14.25 1.25 26.11
N GLU A 774 -14.73 2.06 25.17
CA GLU A 774 -14.26 3.43 24.99
C GLU A 774 -14.99 4.41 25.94
N ASP A 775 -16.16 4.03 26.44
CA ASP A 775 -16.97 4.82 27.38
C ASP A 775 -16.62 4.56 28.87
N SER A 776 -15.99 3.42 29.20
CA SER A 776 -15.48 3.05 30.54
C SER A 776 -14.03 3.47 30.73
#